data_AF-A0A131XRL1-F1
#
_entry.id   AF-A0A131XRL1-F1
#
_cell.length_a   1.000
_cell.length_b   1.000
_cell.length_c   1.000
_cell.angle_alpha   90.00
_cell.angle_beta   90.00
_cell.angle_gamma   90.00
#
_symmetry.space_group_name_H-M   'P 1'
#
loop_
_entity.id
_entity.type
_entity.pdbx_description
1 polymer ?
#
loop_
_entity_poly.entity_id
_entity_poly.type
_entity_poly.pdbx_seq_one_letter_code
_entity_poly.pdbx_strand_id
1 'polypeptide(L)'
;INRGDGWFGRPCCHKPKLKKCQLACLKAQSLQDLQPACRQSDEIDFQACLEKQDLGERCCNGAQTPECYIACKGVFVDPESRRKEREIKESLDVHCSAQSPVVLDCVRNVTHAKRSQTAHQKIHCCEYAPNDRCRTTCIHVLQTLEIEQEIMEGLLAGGCDAPMLHDKLWQCFLYSSKPKLPVSTKTFLPSDGAKIQCCLRATTIECQRLCLKTYGTDWASSWETFHTKCQYHPAEVDMQNCLADVDEPCELGCDDLSYCTHFNRRPAELFHSCNARSDKTAEADVRLWSQGLIRLPVMDIPVRNVSTCPPEAWKAVACTLQLKPCHRHDHASAICKDDCVDILNRCVDPSRLKEFQTPYTLCEALAPPGENPPCISLRPYLEMSKLEANVREVTHPCRAHTCNASSICILKRKCSDKDYPCSKYQCVSGCLVGEASKTIVPRGTFVSIPTLAHDSKCSMVCRCSNTGTLQDCTPQPCTGTDEPCWLGGRKYAHNTRFTVDCSDCFCDSGKVTCTAGPCSLDDTSGGKGILARGLPCSCPKDYFAVCGSNGKTYPNACLARCAGLSPDQYKIGICFDMDPCASNPCPRNTRCIVNRKVCLVRGYDVCKQYICVSPNKNCRQEPAETVCDTEHQEHYNLCMLFKRGSSLAHFGNCEQQCQQHGLVCGIDGETYKSECEAKAQRVLVDYRGPCLTVAVQDYPEGANDRLSYCSKVRCGPLPSKACTPTMLRGVCCPVCGSALRLGYNEKLAQYAVDAAKTDQPMALREILERLREQVYTSECDLFGYLDLRSNIIVVVVPVTKYPTRLQVMACQKEAQKLDTLIRARSPRLLSLLSLSVFTTTAEVHEETMSSDTAAKSPGLEVSCLLALFWSMAAVYLTVPL
;
A
#
# COMPACT_ATOMS: atom_id res chain seq x y z
N ILE A 1 -10.96 55.07 24.89
CA ILE A 1 -9.48 55.10 25.09
C ILE A 1 -8.94 55.95 23.95
N ASN A 2 -8.41 57.15 24.22
CA ASN A 2 -7.94 58.09 23.17
C ASN A 2 -6.45 57.91 22.84
N ARG A 3 -5.78 56.89 23.39
CA ARG A 3 -4.40 56.53 23.01
C ARG A 3 -4.48 55.59 21.79
N GLY A 4 -3.89 55.98 20.67
CA GLY A 4 -3.80 55.15 19.46
C GLY A 4 -4.93 55.31 18.44
N ASP A 5 -5.66 56.44 18.45
CA ASP A 5 -6.79 56.69 17.52
C ASP A 5 -6.37 56.69 16.04
N GLY A 6 -5.12 57.00 15.73
CA GLY A 6 -4.57 56.97 14.38
C GLY A 6 -3.93 55.65 13.94
N TRP A 7 -3.99 54.58 14.75
CA TRP A 7 -3.32 53.32 14.41
C TRP A 7 -4.16 52.48 13.43
N PHE A 8 -3.55 52.05 12.30
CA PHE A 8 -4.23 51.34 11.21
C PHE A 8 -4.89 50.02 11.64
N GLY A 9 -4.39 49.38 12.71
CA GLY A 9 -4.93 48.12 13.22
C GLY A 9 -6.21 48.28 14.07
N ARG A 10 -6.58 49.51 14.42
CA ARG A 10 -7.72 49.82 15.30
C ARG A 10 -9.08 49.28 14.80
N PRO A 11 -9.41 49.32 13.50
CA PRO A 11 -10.63 48.72 12.98
C PRO A 11 -10.73 47.21 13.27
N CYS A 12 -9.60 46.50 13.43
CA CYS A 12 -9.57 45.08 13.71
C CYS A 12 -9.79 44.73 15.20
N CYS A 13 -9.78 45.71 16.11
CA CYS A 13 -9.85 45.46 17.55
C CYS A 13 -11.19 44.87 18.05
N HIS A 14 -12.18 44.69 17.19
CA HIS A 14 -13.42 43.97 17.53
C HIS A 14 -13.32 42.45 17.30
N LYS A 15 -12.27 41.98 16.59
CA LYS A 15 -12.08 40.57 16.20
C LYS A 15 -11.33 39.67 17.20
N PRO A 16 -10.44 40.14 18.10
CA PRO A 16 -9.79 39.27 19.08
C PRO A 16 -10.78 38.53 19.98
N LYS A 17 -10.56 37.23 20.20
CA LYS A 17 -11.34 36.37 21.09
C LYS A 17 -10.99 36.60 22.56
N LEU A 18 -9.72 36.88 22.87
CA LEU A 18 -9.25 37.16 24.22
C LEU A 18 -9.45 38.63 24.59
N LYS A 19 -10.17 38.89 25.69
CA LYS A 19 -10.37 40.25 26.24
C LYS A 19 -9.07 40.99 26.51
N LYS A 20 -7.99 40.28 26.90
CA LYS A 20 -6.66 40.87 27.12
C LYS A 20 -6.06 41.40 25.81
N CYS A 21 -6.17 40.63 24.72
CA CYS A 21 -5.73 41.05 23.39
C CYS A 21 -6.59 42.18 22.84
N GLN A 22 -7.92 42.13 23.04
CA GLN A 22 -8.85 43.20 22.68
C GLN A 22 -8.48 44.54 23.34
N LEU A 23 -8.21 44.52 24.65
CA LEU A 23 -7.81 45.72 25.40
C LEU A 23 -6.41 46.22 25.03
N ALA A 24 -5.49 45.31 24.69
CA ALA A 24 -4.17 45.67 24.17
C ALA A 24 -4.29 46.35 22.80
N CYS A 25 -5.11 45.81 21.91
CA CYS A 25 -5.40 46.39 20.59
C CYS A 25 -5.98 47.81 20.69
N LEU A 26 -6.95 48.02 21.58
CA LEU A 26 -7.55 49.36 21.79
C LEU A 26 -6.58 50.41 22.37
N LYS A 27 -5.41 49.99 22.86
CA LYS A 27 -4.36 50.87 23.41
C LYS A 27 -3.10 50.90 22.56
N ALA A 28 -3.01 50.06 21.53
CA ALA A 28 -1.81 49.87 20.72
C ALA A 28 -1.56 51.08 19.81
N GLN A 29 -0.29 51.41 19.64
CA GLN A 29 0.18 52.42 18.68
C GLN A 29 1.05 51.79 17.58
N SER A 30 1.54 50.57 17.82
CA SER A 30 2.30 49.77 16.87
C SER A 30 1.95 48.27 17.00
N LEU A 31 2.33 47.47 16.00
CA LEU A 31 2.19 46.00 16.07
C LEU A 31 2.99 45.37 17.22
N GLN A 32 4.05 46.03 17.71
CA GLN A 32 4.88 45.52 18.81
C GLN A 32 4.15 45.55 20.15
N ASP A 33 3.22 46.49 20.35
CA ASP A 33 2.43 46.62 21.58
C ASP A 33 1.45 45.44 21.78
N LEU A 34 1.21 44.63 20.73
CA LEU A 34 0.34 43.47 20.76
C LEU A 34 1.06 42.18 21.18
N GLN A 35 2.37 42.06 20.93
CA GLN A 35 3.13 40.82 21.16
C GLN A 35 3.01 40.23 22.58
N PRO A 36 2.97 41.02 23.67
CA PRO A 36 2.86 40.44 25.01
C PRO A 36 1.44 39.98 25.38
N ALA A 37 0.42 40.34 24.61
CA ALA A 37 -0.99 40.08 24.95
C ALA A 37 -1.78 39.31 23.87
N CYS A 38 -1.28 39.24 22.64
CA CYS A 38 -1.92 38.64 21.47
C CYS A 38 -0.98 37.62 20.82
N ARG A 39 -1.26 36.32 20.97
CA ARG A 39 -0.48 35.26 20.34
C ARG A 39 -1.07 34.89 18.97
N GLN A 40 -0.23 34.83 17.94
CA GLN A 40 -0.67 34.64 16.54
C GLN A 40 -1.42 33.32 16.28
N SER A 41 -1.08 32.24 17.00
CA SER A 41 -1.78 30.95 16.90
C SER A 41 -3.20 30.95 17.46
N ASP A 42 -3.49 31.89 18.37
CA ASP A 42 -4.72 31.88 19.17
C ASP A 42 -5.76 32.86 18.59
N GLU A 43 -5.32 33.81 17.75
CA GLU A 43 -6.10 34.96 17.25
C GLU A 43 -6.03 35.09 15.72
N ILE A 44 -6.32 34.00 14.99
CA ILE A 44 -6.14 33.87 13.53
C ILE A 44 -6.91 34.96 12.74
N ASP A 45 -8.20 35.16 13.03
CA ASP A 45 -9.05 36.11 12.30
C ASP A 45 -8.65 37.57 12.56
N PHE A 46 -8.16 37.85 13.77
CA PHE A 46 -7.62 39.15 14.14
C PHE A 46 -6.31 39.44 13.40
N GLN A 47 -5.42 38.45 13.33
CA GLN A 47 -4.16 38.57 12.60
C GLN A 47 -4.39 38.78 11.09
N ALA A 48 -5.30 38.03 10.48
CA ALA A 48 -5.65 38.19 9.07
C ALA A 48 -6.21 39.60 8.77
N CYS A 49 -7.00 40.16 9.69
CA CYS A 49 -7.47 41.53 9.59
C CYS A 49 -6.33 42.55 9.68
N LEU A 50 -5.38 42.38 10.62
CA LEU A 50 -4.23 43.27 10.76
C LEU A 50 -3.35 43.26 9.50
N GLU A 51 -3.11 42.09 8.92
CA GLU A 51 -2.35 41.95 7.67
C GLU A 51 -3.05 42.64 6.50
N LYS A 52 -4.38 42.49 6.38
CA LYS A 52 -5.19 43.19 5.37
C LYS A 52 -5.15 44.72 5.54
N GLN A 53 -5.19 45.22 6.77
CA GLN A 53 -5.09 46.66 7.05
C GLN A 53 -3.68 47.20 6.81
N ASP A 54 -2.62 46.45 7.13
CA ASP A 54 -1.22 46.82 6.86
C ASP A 54 -0.94 46.87 5.34
N LEU A 55 -1.47 45.92 4.58
CA LEU A 55 -1.46 45.95 3.12
C LEU A 55 -2.18 47.19 2.57
N GLY A 56 -3.36 47.51 3.10
CA GLY A 56 -4.09 48.73 2.75
C GLY A 56 -3.32 50.01 3.08
N GLU A 57 -2.67 50.06 4.23
CA GLU A 57 -1.82 51.19 4.65
C GLU A 57 -0.66 51.40 3.67
N ARG A 58 0.06 50.33 3.33
CA ARG A 58 1.19 50.38 2.37
C ARG A 58 0.75 50.78 0.98
N CYS A 59 -0.41 50.33 0.55
CA CYS A 59 -0.94 50.59 -0.79
C CYS A 59 -1.50 52.02 -0.90
N CYS A 60 -2.23 52.48 0.12
CA CYS A 60 -2.92 53.77 0.09
C CYS A 60 -2.04 54.95 0.51
N ASN A 61 -0.97 54.76 1.30
CA ASN A 61 -0.07 55.86 1.71
C ASN A 61 0.61 56.60 0.55
N GLY A 62 0.63 56.02 -0.66
CA GLY A 62 1.11 56.70 -1.87
C GLY A 62 0.10 57.66 -2.52
N ALA A 63 -1.09 57.86 -1.95
CA ALA A 63 -2.14 58.72 -2.51
C ALA A 63 -1.78 60.20 -2.38
N GLN A 64 -1.91 60.94 -3.48
CA GLN A 64 -1.58 62.37 -3.54
C GLN A 64 -2.70 63.29 -3.05
N THR A 65 -3.94 62.78 -2.98
CA THR A 65 -5.10 63.51 -2.45
C THR A 65 -5.72 62.78 -1.25
N PRO A 66 -6.23 63.52 -0.25
CA PRO A 66 -6.89 62.91 0.90
C PRO A 66 -8.17 62.15 0.50
N GLU A 67 -8.85 62.57 -0.56
CA GLU A 67 -10.03 61.87 -1.09
C GLU A 67 -9.66 60.52 -1.72
N CYS A 68 -8.54 60.44 -2.46
CA CYS A 68 -8.03 59.18 -2.98
C CYS A 68 -7.55 58.25 -1.85
N TYR A 69 -6.91 58.80 -0.83
CA TYR A 69 -6.47 58.04 0.35
C TYR A 69 -7.65 57.36 1.06
N ILE A 70 -8.74 58.10 1.28
CA ILE A 70 -9.96 57.60 1.92
C ILE A 70 -10.64 56.54 1.03
N ALA A 71 -10.78 56.82 -0.27
CA ALA A 71 -11.37 55.87 -1.23
C ALA A 71 -10.57 54.56 -1.30
N CYS A 72 -9.24 54.65 -1.30
CA CYS A 72 -8.34 53.50 -1.26
C CYS A 72 -8.46 52.70 0.03
N LYS A 73 -8.44 53.34 1.20
CA LYS A 73 -8.60 52.63 2.48
C LYS A 73 -9.95 51.92 2.59
N GLY A 74 -11.00 52.48 1.99
CA GLY A 74 -12.33 51.86 1.92
C GLY A 74 -12.33 50.44 1.32
N VAL A 75 -11.39 50.10 0.43
CA VAL A 75 -11.24 48.77 -0.16
C VAL A 75 -10.84 47.70 0.86
N PHE A 76 -10.02 48.09 1.83
CA PHE A 76 -9.38 47.16 2.76
C PHE A 76 -10.19 46.97 4.04
N VAL A 77 -11.24 47.78 4.26
CA VAL A 77 -12.21 47.62 5.35
C VAL A 77 -13.21 46.52 5.00
N ASP A 78 -13.49 45.61 5.94
CA ASP A 78 -14.36 44.45 5.74
C ASP A 78 -15.80 44.87 5.35
N PRO A 79 -16.32 44.48 4.17
CA PRO A 79 -17.66 44.85 3.77
C PRO A 79 -18.67 43.74 4.10
N GLU A 80 -19.46 43.90 5.15
CA GLU A 80 -20.63 43.03 5.43
C GLU A 80 -21.83 43.27 4.47
N SER A 81 -21.63 43.92 3.31
CA SER A 81 -22.71 44.14 2.32
C SER A 81 -22.18 44.38 0.90
N ARG A 82 -22.65 43.58 -0.07
CA ARG A 82 -22.33 43.67 -1.52
C ARG A 82 -22.70 45.03 -2.16
N ARG A 83 -23.56 45.85 -1.53
CA ARG A 83 -24.02 47.13 -2.08
C ARG A 83 -22.94 48.24 -2.02
N LYS A 84 -22.00 48.15 -1.07
CA LYS A 84 -20.92 49.14 -0.89
C LYS A 84 -19.71 48.92 -1.79
N GLU A 85 -19.50 47.70 -2.30
CA GLU A 85 -18.30 47.38 -3.09
C GLU A 85 -18.27 48.11 -4.44
N ARG A 86 -19.44 48.26 -5.08
CA ARG A 86 -19.58 49.01 -6.34
C ARG A 86 -19.35 50.51 -6.14
N GLU A 87 -19.89 51.07 -5.06
CA GLU A 87 -19.68 52.48 -4.68
C GLU A 87 -18.20 52.75 -4.35
N ILE A 88 -17.51 51.82 -3.71
CA ILE A 88 -16.06 51.93 -3.40
C ILE A 88 -15.22 51.89 -4.69
N LYS A 89 -15.54 50.99 -5.63
CA LYS A 89 -14.87 50.91 -6.95
C LYS A 89 -15.10 52.17 -7.79
N GLU A 90 -16.32 52.69 -7.83
CA GLU A 90 -16.62 53.95 -8.51
C GLU A 90 -15.91 55.14 -7.85
N SER A 91 -15.89 55.21 -6.51
CA SER A 91 -15.18 56.25 -5.78
C SER A 91 -13.66 56.23 -6.01
N LEU A 92 -13.05 55.05 -6.16
CA LEU A 92 -11.63 54.88 -6.50
C LEU A 92 -11.29 55.40 -7.88
N ASP A 93 -12.07 55.01 -8.90
CA ASP A 93 -11.81 55.45 -10.27
C ASP A 93 -12.05 56.97 -10.42
N VAL A 94 -13.02 57.55 -9.71
CA VAL A 94 -13.25 59.00 -9.74
C VAL A 94 -12.11 59.79 -9.06
N HIS A 95 -11.66 59.37 -7.87
CA HIS A 95 -10.76 60.19 -7.06
C HIS A 95 -9.27 59.86 -7.26
N CYS A 96 -8.92 58.66 -7.72
CA CYS A 96 -7.51 58.22 -7.85
C CYS A 96 -6.98 58.16 -9.29
N SER A 97 -7.84 58.08 -10.32
CA SER A 97 -7.42 57.77 -11.71
C SER A 97 -6.54 58.83 -12.37
N ALA A 98 -6.81 60.11 -12.10
CA ALA A 98 -6.08 61.20 -12.72
C ALA A 98 -4.76 61.54 -12.01
N GLN A 99 -4.68 61.35 -10.69
CA GLN A 99 -3.61 61.94 -9.86
C GLN A 99 -2.81 60.92 -9.03
N SER A 100 -3.26 59.66 -8.92
CA SER A 100 -2.56 58.63 -8.13
C SER A 100 -2.62 57.25 -8.80
N PRO A 101 -2.10 57.10 -10.05
CA PRO A 101 -2.18 55.85 -10.81
C PRO A 101 -1.42 54.70 -10.12
N VAL A 102 -0.35 55.00 -9.38
CA VAL A 102 0.43 54.01 -8.62
C VAL A 102 -0.41 53.34 -7.53
N VAL A 103 -1.33 54.07 -6.89
CA VAL A 103 -2.24 53.53 -5.87
C VAL A 103 -3.29 52.63 -6.52
N LEU A 104 -3.83 53.02 -7.69
CA LEU A 104 -4.79 52.20 -8.43
C LEU A 104 -4.18 50.89 -8.94
N ASP A 105 -2.95 50.92 -9.45
CA ASP A 105 -2.27 49.71 -9.91
C ASP A 105 -1.94 48.78 -8.74
N CYS A 106 -1.57 49.34 -7.58
CA CYS A 106 -1.38 48.57 -6.36
C CYS A 106 -2.69 47.91 -5.91
N VAL A 107 -3.79 48.67 -5.84
CA VAL A 107 -5.12 48.13 -5.46
C VAL A 107 -5.58 47.06 -6.44
N ARG A 108 -5.40 47.27 -7.75
CA ARG A 108 -5.75 46.29 -8.79
C ARG A 108 -4.93 45.00 -8.65
N ASN A 109 -3.61 45.09 -8.46
CA ASN A 109 -2.76 43.91 -8.27
C ASN A 109 -3.11 43.10 -7.02
N VAL A 110 -3.50 43.76 -5.93
CA VAL A 110 -3.84 43.09 -4.66
C VAL A 110 -5.28 42.56 -4.66
N THR A 111 -6.19 43.16 -5.44
CA THR A 111 -7.61 42.75 -5.53
C THR A 111 -7.90 41.74 -6.66
N HIS A 112 -6.94 41.45 -7.54
CA HIS A 112 -7.11 40.46 -8.61
C HIS A 112 -7.19 39.01 -8.09
N ALA A 113 -8.39 38.61 -7.67
CA ALA A 113 -8.95 37.33 -8.06
C ALA A 113 -8.97 37.25 -9.60
N LYS A 114 -8.64 36.08 -10.17
CA LYS A 114 -8.44 35.87 -11.62
C LYS A 114 -9.61 36.37 -12.45
N ARG A 115 -9.38 37.38 -13.29
CA ARG A 115 -10.31 37.78 -14.37
C ARG A 115 -10.29 36.73 -15.47
N SER A 116 -11.46 36.26 -15.90
CA SER A 116 -11.56 35.32 -17.03
C SER A 116 -11.65 36.09 -18.35
N GLN A 117 -10.55 36.24 -19.07
CA GLN A 117 -10.52 36.89 -20.41
C GLN A 117 -11.29 36.09 -21.49
N THR A 118 -11.95 34.99 -21.13
CA THR A 118 -12.60 34.03 -22.04
C THR A 118 -14.07 33.79 -21.72
N ALA A 119 -14.68 34.53 -20.79
CA ALA A 119 -16.07 34.32 -20.36
C ALA A 119 -17.07 34.37 -21.54
N HIS A 120 -16.98 35.39 -22.40
CA HIS A 120 -17.81 35.52 -23.61
C HIS A 120 -17.56 34.41 -24.65
N GLN A 121 -16.34 33.88 -24.72
CA GLN A 121 -16.00 32.80 -25.66
C GLN A 121 -16.65 31.47 -25.25
N LYS A 122 -17.05 31.34 -23.98
CA LYS A 122 -17.66 30.14 -23.40
C LYS A 122 -19.19 30.16 -23.41
N ILE A 123 -19.83 31.17 -24.01
CA ILE A 123 -21.29 31.26 -24.14
C ILE A 123 -21.89 30.05 -24.88
N HIS A 124 -21.16 29.49 -25.86
CA HIS A 124 -21.58 28.29 -26.57
C HIS A 124 -21.77 27.07 -25.63
N CYS A 125 -21.09 27.04 -24.48
CA CYS A 125 -21.25 25.97 -23.51
C CYS A 125 -22.63 25.98 -22.84
N CYS A 126 -23.30 27.13 -22.76
CA CYS A 126 -24.63 27.23 -22.16
C CYS A 126 -25.72 26.42 -22.89
N GLU A 127 -25.46 25.98 -24.12
CA GLU A 127 -26.37 25.09 -24.85
C GLU A 127 -26.48 23.69 -24.23
N TYR A 128 -25.48 23.30 -23.44
CA TYR A 128 -25.45 22.01 -22.74
C TYR A 128 -26.06 22.07 -21.33
N ALA A 129 -26.70 23.19 -20.96
CA ALA A 129 -27.33 23.35 -19.67
C ALA A 129 -28.47 22.33 -19.44
N PRO A 130 -28.64 21.82 -18.20
CA PRO A 130 -29.59 20.74 -17.90
C PRO A 130 -31.06 21.16 -18.01
N ASN A 131 -31.36 22.47 -17.98
CA ASN A 131 -32.71 23.01 -18.13
C ASN A 131 -32.67 24.43 -18.76
N ASP A 132 -33.79 24.87 -19.35
CA ASP A 132 -33.89 26.15 -20.05
C ASP A 132 -33.65 27.37 -19.14
N ARG A 133 -33.94 27.24 -17.84
CA ARG A 133 -33.72 28.29 -16.83
C ARG A 133 -32.22 28.50 -16.56
N CYS A 134 -31.46 27.42 -16.44
CA CYS A 134 -30.01 27.44 -16.35
C CYS A 134 -29.39 27.94 -17.66
N ARG A 135 -29.91 27.52 -18.83
CA ARG A 135 -29.43 27.98 -20.14
C ARG A 135 -29.51 29.50 -20.28
N THR A 136 -30.68 30.09 -20.02
CA THR A 136 -30.87 31.54 -20.11
C THR A 136 -30.06 32.29 -19.07
N THR A 137 -29.99 31.78 -17.83
CA THR A 137 -29.16 32.41 -16.79
C THR A 137 -27.67 32.33 -17.12
N CYS A 138 -27.21 31.21 -17.69
CA CYS A 138 -25.83 31.00 -18.11
C CYS A 138 -25.40 32.00 -19.20
N ILE A 139 -26.23 32.17 -20.23
CA ILE A 139 -25.95 33.15 -21.29
C ILE A 139 -25.87 34.56 -20.70
N HIS A 140 -26.82 34.92 -19.84
CA HIS A 140 -26.86 36.24 -19.21
C HIS A 140 -25.65 36.47 -18.30
N VAL A 141 -25.31 35.51 -17.44
CA VAL A 141 -24.19 35.60 -16.48
C VAL A 141 -22.85 35.72 -17.20
N LEU A 142 -22.61 34.94 -18.25
CA LEU A 142 -21.36 35.03 -19.03
C LEU A 142 -21.24 36.29 -19.89
N GLN A 143 -22.36 36.93 -20.22
CA GLN A 143 -22.37 38.22 -20.93
C GLN A 143 -22.12 39.39 -19.99
N THR A 144 -22.50 39.26 -18.71
CA THR A 144 -22.55 40.38 -17.74
C THR A 144 -21.48 40.34 -16.66
N LEU A 145 -20.94 39.16 -16.31
CA LEU A 145 -19.95 38.98 -15.24
C LEU A 145 -18.58 38.57 -15.82
N GLU A 146 -17.51 39.19 -15.32
CA GLU A 146 -16.12 38.96 -15.79
C GLU A 146 -15.23 38.26 -14.76
N ILE A 147 -15.74 38.03 -13.56
CA ILE A 147 -15.01 37.49 -12.40
C ILE A 147 -15.43 36.03 -12.18
N GLU A 148 -14.49 35.09 -12.21
CA GLU A 148 -14.78 33.63 -12.21
C GLU A 148 -15.64 33.19 -11.03
N GLN A 149 -15.41 33.77 -9.85
CA GLN A 149 -16.13 33.44 -8.64
C GLN A 149 -17.58 33.96 -8.67
N GLU A 150 -17.83 35.11 -9.30
CA GLU A 150 -19.16 35.68 -9.50
C GLU A 150 -19.94 34.97 -10.62
N ILE A 151 -19.24 34.54 -11.68
CA ILE A 151 -19.81 33.69 -12.73
C ILE A 151 -20.31 32.38 -12.13
N MET A 152 -19.51 31.72 -11.29
CA MET A 152 -19.90 30.47 -10.64
C MET A 152 -21.09 30.65 -9.69
N GLU A 153 -21.08 31.68 -8.85
CA GLU A 153 -22.22 31.97 -7.96
C GLU A 153 -23.49 32.34 -8.74
N GLY A 154 -23.37 33.12 -9.81
CA GLY A 154 -24.49 33.52 -10.67
C GLY A 154 -25.12 32.34 -11.41
N LEU A 155 -24.30 31.38 -11.88
CA LEU A 155 -24.77 30.14 -12.49
C LEU A 155 -25.55 29.28 -11.49
N LEU A 156 -25.01 29.11 -10.27
CA LEU A 156 -25.65 28.30 -9.23
C LEU A 156 -26.96 28.91 -8.72
N ALA A 157 -26.98 30.24 -8.50
CA ALA A 157 -28.20 30.96 -8.12
C ALA A 157 -29.27 30.97 -9.24
N GLY A 158 -28.82 30.85 -10.49
CA GLY A 158 -29.63 30.77 -11.70
C GLY A 158 -30.35 29.45 -11.94
N GLY A 159 -30.14 28.45 -11.08
CA GLY A 159 -30.70 27.11 -11.24
C GLY A 159 -29.85 26.17 -12.10
N CYS A 160 -28.56 26.47 -12.28
CA CYS A 160 -27.57 25.50 -12.74
C CYS A 160 -27.06 24.67 -11.56
N ASP A 161 -26.85 23.37 -11.78
CA ASP A 161 -26.35 22.46 -10.75
C ASP A 161 -24.86 22.73 -10.42
N ALA A 162 -24.44 22.26 -9.24
CA ALA A 162 -23.04 22.37 -8.81
C ALA A 162 -22.08 21.74 -9.83
N PRO A 163 -20.88 22.32 -10.04
CA PRO A 163 -19.92 21.81 -11.02
C PRO A 163 -19.54 20.36 -10.74
N MET A 164 -19.96 19.45 -11.62
CA MET A 164 -19.59 18.05 -11.60
C MET A 164 -18.88 17.66 -12.90
N LEU A 165 -17.83 16.84 -12.80
CA LEU A 165 -16.97 16.45 -13.93
C LEU A 165 -17.69 15.64 -15.03
N HIS A 166 -18.90 15.14 -14.77
CA HIS A 166 -19.73 14.39 -15.72
C HIS A 166 -20.82 15.24 -16.40
N ASP A 167 -20.97 16.51 -15.99
CA ASP A 167 -21.98 17.41 -16.55
C ASP A 167 -21.41 18.12 -17.80
N LYS A 168 -22.16 18.03 -18.90
CA LYS A 168 -21.77 18.52 -20.23
C LYS A 168 -21.56 20.04 -20.27
N LEU A 169 -22.32 20.80 -19.48
CA LEU A 169 -22.14 22.25 -19.34
C LEU A 169 -20.76 22.56 -18.75
N TRP A 170 -20.43 21.89 -17.64
CA TRP A 170 -19.19 22.10 -16.89
C TRP A 170 -17.95 21.55 -17.60
N GLN A 171 -18.09 20.42 -18.30
CA GLN A 171 -17.05 19.89 -19.18
C GLN A 171 -16.68 20.89 -20.28
N CYS A 172 -17.66 21.51 -20.93
CA CYS A 172 -17.39 22.50 -21.96
C CYS A 172 -16.61 23.71 -21.41
N PHE A 173 -16.99 24.23 -20.23
CA PHE A 173 -16.30 25.36 -19.59
C PHE A 173 -14.83 25.08 -19.25
N LEU A 174 -14.49 23.83 -18.94
CA LEU A 174 -13.15 23.37 -18.60
C LEU A 174 -12.24 23.24 -19.83
N TYR A 175 -12.79 23.03 -21.04
CA TYR A 175 -12.02 22.63 -22.22
C TYR A 175 -11.98 23.61 -23.39
N SER A 176 -12.64 24.77 -23.31
CA SER A 176 -12.60 25.77 -24.40
C SER A 176 -11.24 26.50 -24.58
N SER A 177 -10.24 26.24 -23.73
CA SER A 177 -8.90 26.83 -23.85
C SER A 177 -7.97 25.88 -24.59
N LYS A 178 -7.76 26.05 -25.91
CA LYS A 178 -6.63 25.38 -26.58
C LYS A 178 -5.32 25.85 -25.95
N PRO A 179 -4.48 25.00 -25.33
CA PRO A 179 -3.16 25.41 -24.94
C PRO A 179 -2.30 25.56 -26.19
N LYS A 180 -1.77 26.77 -26.42
CA LYS A 180 -0.66 26.97 -27.37
C LYS A 180 0.54 26.19 -26.82
N LEU A 181 1.00 25.17 -27.56
CA LEU A 181 2.22 24.44 -27.25
C LEU A 181 3.43 25.41 -27.23
N PRO A 182 4.25 25.41 -26.18
CA PRO A 182 5.68 25.62 -26.33
C PRO A 182 6.32 24.27 -26.63
N VAL A 183 6.87 24.13 -27.83
CA VAL A 183 7.86 23.10 -28.14
C VAL A 183 9.09 23.39 -27.30
N SER A 184 9.27 22.64 -26.23
CA SER A 184 10.55 22.49 -25.55
C SER A 184 10.64 21.05 -25.05
N THR A 185 11.78 20.44 -25.33
CA THR A 185 12.20 19.07 -25.00
C THR A 185 12.22 18.82 -23.49
N LYS A 186 11.05 18.77 -22.85
CA LYS A 186 10.85 18.23 -21.50
C LYS A 186 10.11 16.90 -21.60
N THR A 187 10.76 15.85 -21.15
CA THR A 187 10.23 14.50 -20.97
C THR A 187 8.91 14.58 -20.20
N PHE A 188 7.80 14.23 -20.85
CA PHE A 188 6.46 14.35 -20.27
C PHE A 188 6.19 13.17 -19.32
N LEU A 189 6.11 13.44 -18.01
CA LEU A 189 5.60 12.47 -17.05
C LEU A 189 4.09 12.30 -17.29
N PRO A 190 3.57 11.07 -17.20
CA PRO A 190 2.13 10.86 -17.36
C PRO A 190 1.31 11.49 -16.24
N SER A 191 0.05 11.80 -16.52
CA SER A 191 -0.86 12.34 -15.51
C SER A 191 -1.13 11.33 -14.39
N ASP A 192 -1.32 10.05 -14.70
CA ASP A 192 -1.41 8.97 -13.70
C ASP A 192 -0.57 7.75 -14.10
N GLY A 193 0.67 7.70 -13.61
CA GLY A 193 1.63 6.64 -13.92
C GLY A 193 1.20 5.25 -13.43
N ALA A 194 0.45 5.17 -12.33
CA ALA A 194 -0.10 3.91 -11.83
C ALA A 194 -1.20 3.36 -12.75
N LYS A 195 -2.10 4.21 -13.23
CA LYS A 195 -3.16 3.79 -14.17
C LYS A 195 -2.63 3.45 -15.56
N ILE A 196 -1.55 4.09 -16.02
CA ILE A 196 -0.87 3.68 -17.26
C ILE A 196 -0.36 2.24 -17.19
N GLN A 197 0.17 1.80 -16.06
CA GLN A 197 0.58 0.41 -15.90
C GLN A 197 -0.59 -0.57 -16.10
N CYS A 198 -1.82 -0.16 -15.77
CA CYS A 198 -3.02 -0.94 -16.05
C CYS A 198 -3.44 -0.90 -17.52
N CYS A 199 -3.27 0.24 -18.21
CA CYS A 199 -3.60 0.34 -19.63
C CYS A 199 -2.84 -0.68 -20.49
N LEU A 200 -1.61 -1.05 -20.09
CA LEU A 200 -0.81 -2.08 -20.77
C LEU A 200 -1.39 -3.50 -20.65
N ARG A 201 -2.43 -3.70 -19.84
CA ARG A 201 -3.17 -4.97 -19.69
C ARG A 201 -4.43 -5.03 -20.53
N ALA A 202 -4.75 -3.96 -21.26
CA ALA A 202 -5.89 -3.97 -22.16
C ALA A 202 -5.71 -5.08 -23.20
N THR A 203 -6.78 -5.84 -23.43
CA THR A 203 -6.79 -6.97 -24.37
C THR A 203 -6.90 -6.45 -25.81
N THR A 204 -7.65 -5.37 -26.04
CA THR A 204 -7.79 -4.73 -27.35
C THR A 204 -6.89 -3.50 -27.46
N ILE A 205 -6.31 -3.33 -28.65
CA ILE A 205 -5.45 -2.17 -28.97
C ILE A 205 -6.25 -0.84 -28.89
N GLU A 206 -7.56 -0.86 -29.22
CA GLU A 206 -8.41 0.32 -29.13
C GLU A 206 -8.52 0.81 -27.67
N CYS A 207 -8.86 -0.10 -26.74
CA CYS A 207 -8.96 0.24 -25.32
C CYS A 207 -7.62 0.56 -24.70
N GLN A 208 -6.55 -0.12 -25.11
CA GLN A 208 -5.17 0.22 -24.72
C GLN A 208 -4.85 1.68 -25.08
N ARG A 209 -5.08 2.07 -26.34
CA ARG A 209 -4.78 3.41 -26.84
C ARG A 209 -5.64 4.48 -26.17
N LEU A 210 -6.94 4.23 -26.01
CA LEU A 210 -7.85 5.15 -25.32
C LEU A 210 -7.43 5.33 -23.86
N CYS A 211 -7.14 4.25 -23.14
CA CYS A 211 -6.67 4.29 -21.75
C CYS A 211 -5.35 5.08 -21.62
N LEU A 212 -4.35 4.78 -22.45
CA LEU A 212 -3.06 5.48 -22.45
C LEU A 212 -3.22 6.97 -22.75
N LYS A 213 -4.14 7.34 -23.65
CA LYS A 213 -4.45 8.75 -23.94
C LYS A 213 -5.11 9.42 -22.71
N THR A 214 -6.06 8.74 -22.08
CA THR A 214 -6.83 9.23 -20.92
C THR A 214 -5.97 9.48 -19.70
N TYR A 215 -5.08 8.55 -19.35
CA TYR A 215 -4.23 8.66 -18.15
C TYR A 215 -2.80 9.14 -18.45
N GLY A 216 -2.50 9.43 -19.71
CA GLY A 216 -1.20 9.90 -20.16
C GLY A 216 -1.14 11.41 -20.35
N THR A 217 -1.81 11.90 -21.38
CA THR A 217 -1.62 13.29 -21.87
C THR A 217 -2.91 14.09 -21.99
N ASP A 218 -4.06 13.44 -22.13
CA ASP A 218 -5.30 14.10 -22.55
C ASP A 218 -6.54 13.39 -22.00
N TRP A 219 -6.70 13.44 -20.68
CA TRP A 219 -7.87 12.92 -19.95
C TRP A 219 -9.18 13.51 -20.51
N ALA A 220 -9.17 14.82 -20.70
CA ALA A 220 -10.27 15.63 -21.15
C ALA A 220 -11.01 15.12 -22.38
N SER A 221 -10.27 14.89 -23.48
CA SER A 221 -10.88 14.57 -24.76
C SER A 221 -11.20 13.09 -24.94
N SER A 222 -10.64 12.22 -24.08
CA SER A 222 -10.69 10.77 -24.28
C SER A 222 -11.47 10.01 -23.21
N TRP A 223 -11.70 10.60 -22.03
CA TRP A 223 -12.40 9.97 -20.91
C TRP A 223 -13.76 9.40 -21.31
N GLU A 224 -14.62 10.20 -21.95
CA GLU A 224 -15.98 9.77 -22.30
C GLU A 224 -15.98 8.57 -23.26
N THR A 225 -15.08 8.60 -24.25
CA THR A 225 -14.95 7.53 -25.23
C THR A 225 -14.38 6.26 -24.59
N PHE A 226 -13.40 6.40 -23.69
CA PHE A 226 -12.85 5.30 -22.92
C PHE A 226 -13.90 4.68 -21.99
N HIS A 227 -14.62 5.51 -21.23
CA HIS A 227 -15.65 5.09 -20.28
C HIS A 227 -16.75 4.30 -20.96
N THR A 228 -17.28 4.81 -22.07
CA THR A 228 -18.38 4.17 -22.80
C THR A 228 -17.97 2.88 -23.52
N LYS A 229 -16.78 2.84 -24.13
CA LYS A 229 -16.34 1.69 -24.94
C LYS A 229 -15.61 0.61 -24.15
N CYS A 230 -14.88 0.97 -23.10
CA CYS A 230 -13.87 0.10 -22.51
C CYS A 230 -14.10 -0.21 -21.03
N GLN A 231 -14.73 0.68 -20.25
CA GLN A 231 -14.87 0.47 -18.80
C GLN A 231 -15.82 -0.69 -18.43
N TYR A 232 -16.74 -1.05 -19.32
CA TYR A 232 -17.71 -2.14 -19.10
C TYR A 232 -17.62 -3.24 -20.16
N HIS A 233 -16.55 -3.24 -20.97
CA HIS A 233 -16.39 -4.23 -22.03
C HIS A 233 -15.95 -5.58 -21.43
N PRO A 234 -16.67 -6.70 -21.67
CA PRO A 234 -16.37 -8.00 -21.05
C PRO A 234 -14.99 -8.59 -21.41
N ALA A 235 -14.41 -8.18 -22.55
CA ALA A 235 -13.06 -8.61 -22.92
C ALA A 235 -11.94 -7.86 -22.18
N GLU A 236 -12.25 -6.77 -21.46
CA GLU A 236 -11.26 -5.86 -20.86
C GLU A 236 -11.13 -6.01 -19.33
N VAL A 237 -11.55 -7.16 -18.79
CA VAL A 237 -11.63 -7.44 -17.35
C VAL A 237 -10.28 -7.22 -16.64
N ASP A 238 -9.17 -7.65 -17.24
CA ASP A 238 -7.83 -7.52 -16.63
C ASP A 238 -7.38 -6.06 -16.46
N MET A 239 -7.67 -5.20 -17.45
CA MET A 239 -7.40 -3.76 -17.36
C MET A 239 -8.33 -3.10 -16.34
N GLN A 240 -9.63 -3.43 -16.38
CA GLN A 240 -10.64 -2.85 -15.49
C GLN A 240 -10.34 -3.18 -14.02
N ASN A 241 -10.03 -4.44 -13.72
CA ASN A 241 -9.66 -4.88 -12.37
C ASN A 241 -8.42 -4.13 -11.87
N CYS A 242 -7.39 -4.01 -12.70
CA CYS A 242 -6.20 -3.24 -12.34
C CYS A 242 -6.51 -1.76 -12.05
N LEU A 243 -7.33 -1.11 -12.89
CA LEU A 243 -7.71 0.29 -12.68
C LEU A 243 -8.50 0.46 -11.38
N ALA A 244 -9.41 -0.47 -11.08
CA ALA A 244 -10.17 -0.48 -9.83
C ALA A 244 -9.26 -0.62 -8.61
N ASP A 245 -8.23 -1.48 -8.67
CA ASP A 245 -7.26 -1.65 -7.57
C ASP A 245 -6.41 -0.41 -7.30
N VAL A 246 -6.07 0.34 -8.36
CA VAL A 246 -5.34 1.60 -8.22
C VAL A 246 -6.21 2.64 -7.51
N ASP A 247 -7.50 2.68 -7.81
CA ASP A 247 -8.43 3.63 -7.20
C ASP A 247 -8.81 3.26 -5.77
N GLU A 248 -9.04 1.98 -5.51
CA GLU A 248 -9.52 1.42 -4.24
C GLU A 248 -8.84 0.07 -3.97
N PRO A 249 -7.65 -0.01 -3.36
CA PRO A 249 -7.00 -1.29 -3.08
C PRO A 249 -7.68 -2.05 -1.94
N CYS A 250 -7.60 -3.39 -1.97
CA CYS A 250 -8.05 -4.24 -0.86
C CYS A 250 -7.30 -3.96 0.44
N GLU A 251 -8.00 -3.54 1.48
CA GLU A 251 -7.44 -3.31 2.82
C GLU A 251 -8.17 -4.12 3.89
N LEU A 252 -7.45 -4.43 4.98
CA LEU A 252 -8.02 -5.19 6.09
C LEU A 252 -8.90 -4.30 6.98
N GLY A 253 -10.00 -4.89 7.41
CA GLY A 253 -10.85 -4.35 8.44
C GLY A 253 -11.98 -3.48 7.90
N CYS A 254 -13.15 -3.65 8.50
CA CYS A 254 -14.28 -2.76 8.27
C CYS A 254 -15.00 -2.47 9.58
N ASP A 255 -15.22 -1.18 9.84
CA ASP A 255 -15.88 -0.67 11.04
C ASP A 255 -16.43 0.74 10.81
N ASP A 256 -17.18 1.26 11.78
CA ASP A 256 -17.73 2.63 11.79
C ASP A 256 -18.77 2.94 10.70
N LEU A 257 -19.42 1.92 10.14
CA LEU A 257 -20.51 2.08 9.18
C LEU A 257 -21.86 2.22 9.90
N SER A 258 -22.69 3.15 9.43
CA SER A 258 -23.99 3.49 10.03
C SER A 258 -25.15 2.72 9.39
N TYR A 259 -25.09 2.46 8.09
CA TYR A 259 -26.12 1.76 7.34
C TYR A 259 -25.77 0.27 7.19
N CYS A 260 -24.59 -0.04 6.64
CA CYS A 260 -24.07 -1.39 6.38
C CYS A 260 -23.52 -2.07 7.64
N THR A 261 -24.28 -2.07 8.73
CA THR A 261 -23.84 -2.49 10.06
C THR A 261 -23.36 -3.95 10.16
N HIS A 262 -23.86 -4.87 9.32
CA HIS A 262 -23.39 -6.26 9.29
C HIS A 262 -21.94 -6.44 8.79
N PHE A 263 -21.38 -5.39 8.17
CA PHE A 263 -19.99 -5.34 7.71
C PHE A 263 -19.03 -4.79 8.78
N ASN A 264 -19.55 -4.15 9.82
CA ASN A 264 -18.73 -3.70 10.94
C ASN A 264 -18.13 -4.88 11.71
N ARG A 265 -17.08 -4.61 12.48
CA ARG A 265 -16.44 -5.58 13.39
C ARG A 265 -15.88 -6.80 12.66
N ARG A 266 -15.30 -6.57 11.50
CA ARG A 266 -14.63 -7.59 10.67
C ARG A 266 -13.16 -7.23 10.45
N PRO A 267 -12.32 -7.24 11.49
CA PRO A 267 -10.93 -6.79 11.40
C PRO A 267 -10.01 -7.74 10.62
N ALA A 268 -10.43 -8.98 10.35
CA ALA A 268 -9.67 -9.98 9.60
C ALA A 268 -10.31 -10.31 8.23
N GLU A 269 -11.06 -9.38 7.65
CA GLU A 269 -11.63 -9.48 6.30
C GLU A 269 -11.12 -8.30 5.45
N LEU A 270 -11.13 -8.48 4.12
CA LEU A 270 -10.57 -7.52 3.16
C LEU A 270 -11.70 -6.82 2.40
N PHE A 271 -11.59 -5.50 2.23
CA PHE A 271 -12.58 -4.68 1.51
C PHE A 271 -11.86 -3.64 0.64
N HIS A 272 -12.37 -3.34 -0.55
CA HIS A 272 -11.85 -2.26 -1.38
C HIS A 272 -12.29 -0.87 -0.87
N SER A 273 -13.51 -0.73 -0.35
CA SER A 273 -14.10 0.58 -0.05
C SER A 273 -14.91 0.61 1.24
N CYS A 274 -14.31 0.20 2.37
CA CYS A 274 -14.93 0.35 3.68
C CYS A 274 -14.78 1.79 4.23
N ASN A 275 -15.71 2.67 3.88
CA ASN A 275 -15.75 4.05 4.35
C ASN A 275 -17.18 4.62 4.39
N ALA A 276 -17.36 5.76 5.08
CA ALA A 276 -18.65 6.41 5.26
C ALA A 276 -19.31 6.91 3.95
N ARG A 277 -18.54 7.13 2.88
CA ARG A 277 -19.11 7.51 1.58
C ARG A 277 -19.79 6.31 0.94
N SER A 278 -19.11 5.17 0.88
CA SER A 278 -19.66 3.93 0.34
C SER A 278 -20.88 3.44 1.14
N ASP A 279 -20.87 3.61 2.46
CA ASP A 279 -22.02 3.34 3.34
C ASP A 279 -23.27 4.15 2.93
N LYS A 280 -23.11 5.46 2.73
CA LYS A 280 -24.20 6.35 2.31
C LYS A 280 -24.66 6.07 0.88
N THR A 281 -23.74 5.73 -0.02
CA THR A 281 -24.10 5.34 -1.40
C THR A 281 -24.95 4.07 -1.40
N ALA A 282 -24.61 3.08 -0.56
CA ALA A 282 -25.40 1.86 -0.43
C ALA A 282 -26.83 2.15 0.06
N GLU A 283 -26.97 3.07 1.03
CA GLU A 283 -28.29 3.51 1.48
C GLU A 283 -29.09 4.19 0.35
N ALA A 284 -28.43 5.04 -0.45
CA ALA A 284 -29.05 5.72 -1.58
C ALA A 284 -29.49 4.74 -2.68
N ASP A 285 -28.70 3.71 -2.96
CA ASP A 285 -29.01 2.68 -3.96
C ASP A 285 -30.29 1.91 -3.59
N VAL A 286 -30.42 1.45 -2.34
CA VAL A 286 -31.63 0.73 -1.89
C VAL A 286 -32.86 1.63 -2.00
N ARG A 287 -32.73 2.92 -1.66
CA ARG A 287 -33.82 3.90 -1.83
C ARG A 287 -34.20 4.05 -3.30
N LEU A 288 -33.23 4.09 -4.22
CA LEU A 288 -33.51 4.16 -5.65
C LEU A 288 -34.20 2.89 -6.16
N TRP A 289 -33.73 1.71 -5.76
CA TRP A 289 -34.30 0.43 -6.20
C TRP A 289 -35.72 0.19 -5.68
N SER A 290 -36.12 0.85 -4.58
CA SER A 290 -37.49 0.82 -4.06
C SER A 290 -38.53 1.40 -5.05
N GLN A 291 -38.08 2.17 -6.05
CA GLN A 291 -38.90 2.69 -7.15
C GLN A 291 -39.28 1.61 -8.19
N GLY A 292 -38.74 0.38 -8.04
CA GLY A 292 -39.14 -0.79 -8.82
C GLY A 292 -38.40 -0.97 -10.14
N LEU A 293 -37.23 -0.35 -10.31
CA LEU A 293 -36.37 -0.57 -11.47
C LEU A 293 -34.90 -0.36 -11.08
N ILE A 294 -34.07 -1.36 -11.36
CA ILE A 294 -32.62 -1.26 -11.22
C ILE A 294 -32.04 -1.01 -12.61
N ARG A 295 -31.39 0.14 -12.79
CA ARG A 295 -30.72 0.50 -14.06
C ARG A 295 -29.25 0.14 -13.98
N LEU A 296 -28.80 -0.75 -14.86
CA LEU A 296 -27.39 -1.08 -15.04
C LEU A 296 -26.94 -0.61 -16.43
N PRO A 297 -25.63 -0.39 -16.66
CA PRO A 297 -25.13 0.12 -17.94
C PRO A 297 -25.54 -0.71 -19.17
N VAL A 298 -25.74 -2.01 -18.98
CA VAL A 298 -26.04 -2.99 -20.04
C VAL A 298 -27.45 -3.58 -19.98
N MET A 299 -28.21 -3.36 -18.90
CA MET A 299 -29.54 -3.94 -18.73
C MET A 299 -30.36 -3.26 -17.63
N ASP A 300 -31.68 -3.35 -17.75
CA ASP A 300 -32.61 -2.94 -16.70
C ASP A 300 -33.25 -4.18 -16.05
N ILE A 301 -33.33 -4.18 -14.72
CA ILE A 301 -33.94 -5.27 -13.94
C ILE A 301 -35.19 -4.73 -13.22
N PRO A 302 -36.40 -5.12 -13.65
CA PRO A 302 -37.63 -4.73 -12.97
C PRO A 302 -37.80 -5.53 -11.68
N VAL A 303 -37.80 -4.83 -10.57
CA VAL A 303 -38.00 -5.41 -9.23
C VAL A 303 -39.28 -4.89 -8.63
N ARG A 304 -39.87 -5.67 -7.72
CA ARG A 304 -40.87 -5.17 -6.77
C ARG A 304 -40.20 -4.21 -5.78
N ASN A 305 -40.97 -3.59 -4.89
CA ASN A 305 -40.39 -2.73 -3.87
C ASN A 305 -39.42 -3.55 -2.99
N VAL A 306 -38.11 -3.28 -3.12
CA VAL A 306 -37.04 -4.00 -2.41
C VAL A 306 -37.08 -3.78 -0.89
N SER A 307 -37.92 -2.87 -0.40
CA SER A 307 -38.16 -2.70 1.05
C SER A 307 -39.12 -3.75 1.61
N THR A 308 -39.92 -4.39 0.75
CA THR A 308 -40.91 -5.41 1.15
C THR A 308 -40.55 -6.82 0.68
N CYS A 309 -39.69 -6.93 -0.32
CA CYS A 309 -39.02 -8.17 -0.70
C CYS A 309 -37.67 -8.24 0.01
N PRO A 310 -37.27 -9.41 0.58
CA PRO A 310 -36.26 -9.58 1.64
C PRO A 310 -35.31 -8.38 1.89
N PRO A 311 -35.67 -7.44 2.79
CA PRO A 311 -35.00 -6.15 2.89
C PRO A 311 -33.53 -6.28 3.33
N GLU A 312 -33.23 -7.22 4.22
CA GLU A 312 -31.86 -7.49 4.67
C GLU A 312 -30.97 -8.05 3.54
N ALA A 313 -31.55 -8.82 2.60
CA ALA A 313 -30.80 -9.34 1.46
C ALA A 313 -30.44 -8.23 0.47
N TRP A 314 -31.39 -7.33 0.16
CA TRP A 314 -31.12 -6.19 -0.73
C TRP A 314 -30.20 -5.15 -0.11
N LYS A 315 -30.31 -4.94 1.21
CA LYS A 315 -29.33 -4.16 1.96
C LYS A 315 -27.94 -4.78 1.86
N ALA A 316 -27.80 -6.09 2.05
CA ALA A 316 -26.53 -6.79 1.89
C ALA A 316 -26.00 -6.71 0.45
N VAL A 317 -26.85 -6.78 -0.58
CA VAL A 317 -26.45 -6.56 -1.98
C VAL A 317 -25.86 -5.17 -2.18
N ALA A 318 -26.59 -4.11 -1.78
CA ALA A 318 -26.11 -2.73 -1.93
C ALA A 318 -24.79 -2.52 -1.19
N CYS A 319 -24.70 -2.98 0.07
CA CYS A 319 -23.48 -2.90 0.85
C CYS A 319 -22.33 -3.69 0.20
N THR A 320 -22.57 -4.87 -0.35
CA THR A 320 -21.54 -5.66 -1.04
C THR A 320 -21.04 -4.96 -2.29
N LEU A 321 -21.93 -4.35 -3.08
CA LEU A 321 -21.57 -3.62 -4.30
C LEU A 321 -20.78 -2.33 -4.01
N GLN A 322 -21.08 -1.65 -2.91
CA GLN A 322 -20.42 -0.40 -2.55
C GLN A 322 -19.14 -0.59 -1.71
N LEU A 323 -19.16 -1.49 -0.73
CA LEU A 323 -17.99 -1.78 0.14
C LEU A 323 -17.00 -2.73 -0.53
N LYS A 324 -17.48 -3.57 -1.45
CA LYS A 324 -16.71 -4.51 -2.29
C LYS A 324 -15.75 -5.39 -1.47
N PRO A 325 -16.27 -6.41 -0.76
CA PRO A 325 -15.44 -7.42 -0.13
C PRO A 325 -14.49 -8.09 -1.13
N CYS A 326 -13.25 -8.31 -0.73
CA CYS A 326 -12.25 -8.89 -1.62
C CYS A 326 -12.30 -10.41 -1.62
N HIS A 327 -12.17 -11.00 -2.81
CA HIS A 327 -12.00 -12.44 -2.96
C HIS A 327 -10.51 -12.84 -2.81
N ARG A 328 -10.26 -14.10 -2.44
CA ARG A 328 -8.92 -14.59 -2.05
C ARG A 328 -7.91 -14.60 -3.21
N HIS A 329 -8.36 -14.90 -4.42
CA HIS A 329 -7.47 -15.19 -5.55
C HIS A 329 -7.62 -14.23 -6.73
N ASP A 330 -8.68 -13.42 -6.77
CA ASP A 330 -9.04 -12.58 -7.91
C ASP A 330 -9.79 -11.33 -7.45
N HIS A 331 -9.84 -10.31 -8.31
CA HIS A 331 -10.60 -9.06 -8.13
C HIS A 331 -12.09 -9.25 -8.39
N ALA A 332 -12.67 -10.35 -7.89
CA ALA A 332 -14.09 -10.60 -8.03
C ALA A 332 -14.87 -9.56 -7.22
N SER A 333 -15.59 -8.70 -7.92
CA SER A 333 -16.55 -7.74 -7.36
C SER A 333 -18.00 -8.19 -7.54
N ALA A 334 -18.23 -9.22 -8.35
CA ALA A 334 -19.54 -9.77 -8.62
C ALA A 334 -20.01 -10.72 -7.52
N ILE A 335 -21.30 -10.68 -7.23
CA ILE A 335 -21.98 -11.62 -6.32
C ILE A 335 -22.09 -12.99 -6.99
N CYS A 336 -22.00 -14.07 -6.21
CA CYS A 336 -22.15 -15.42 -6.72
C CYS A 336 -23.48 -15.65 -7.44
N LYS A 337 -23.45 -16.38 -8.56
CA LYS A 337 -24.62 -16.64 -9.42
C LYS A 337 -25.80 -17.22 -8.61
N ASP A 338 -25.53 -18.17 -7.74
CA ASP A 338 -26.55 -18.80 -6.88
C ASP A 338 -27.23 -17.79 -5.95
N ASP A 339 -26.43 -16.94 -5.27
CA ASP A 339 -26.94 -15.89 -4.39
C ASP A 339 -27.77 -14.86 -5.20
N CYS A 340 -27.35 -14.51 -6.42
CA CYS A 340 -28.09 -13.64 -7.33
C CYS A 340 -29.45 -14.25 -7.73
N VAL A 341 -29.46 -15.51 -8.15
CA VAL A 341 -30.67 -16.21 -8.59
C VAL A 341 -31.67 -16.32 -7.43
N ASP A 342 -31.20 -16.66 -6.23
CA ASP A 342 -32.02 -16.74 -5.02
C ASP A 342 -32.71 -15.40 -4.68
N ILE A 343 -31.99 -14.28 -4.82
CA ILE A 343 -32.53 -12.95 -4.55
C ILE A 343 -33.53 -12.54 -5.63
N LEU A 344 -33.18 -12.69 -6.91
CA LEU A 344 -34.05 -12.29 -8.01
C LEU A 344 -35.33 -13.13 -8.06
N ASN A 345 -35.27 -14.44 -7.78
CA ASN A 345 -36.46 -15.30 -7.70
C ASN A 345 -37.51 -14.82 -6.69
N ARG A 346 -37.08 -14.12 -5.63
CA ARG A 346 -37.98 -13.63 -4.57
C ARG A 346 -38.52 -12.22 -4.81
N CYS A 347 -37.91 -11.44 -5.71
CA CYS A 347 -38.14 -9.99 -5.80
C CYS A 347 -38.35 -9.43 -7.21
N VAL A 348 -37.98 -10.16 -8.26
CA VAL A 348 -38.23 -9.72 -9.64
C VAL A 348 -39.74 -9.65 -9.91
N ASP A 349 -40.14 -8.67 -10.71
CA ASP A 349 -41.51 -8.58 -11.21
C ASP A 349 -41.63 -9.31 -12.56
N PRO A 350 -42.18 -10.55 -12.59
CA PRO A 350 -42.25 -11.35 -13.80
C PRO A 350 -43.15 -10.71 -14.88
N SER A 351 -44.09 -9.84 -14.48
CA SER A 351 -44.99 -9.16 -15.43
C SER A 351 -44.29 -8.12 -16.30
N ARG A 352 -43.10 -7.66 -15.88
CA ARG A 352 -42.32 -6.60 -16.54
C ARG A 352 -41.04 -7.14 -17.21
N LEU A 353 -40.81 -8.45 -17.16
CA LEU A 353 -39.71 -9.11 -17.86
C LEU A 353 -40.00 -9.25 -19.35
N LYS A 354 -38.97 -9.14 -20.20
CA LYS A 354 -39.08 -9.45 -21.64
C LYS A 354 -39.18 -10.97 -21.86
N GLU A 355 -39.71 -11.41 -23.01
CA GLU A 355 -39.99 -12.84 -23.33
C GLU A 355 -38.83 -13.83 -23.09
N PHE A 356 -37.57 -13.38 -23.10
CA PHE A 356 -36.38 -14.22 -22.89
C PHE A 356 -35.63 -13.93 -21.58
N GLN A 357 -36.21 -13.14 -20.68
CA GLN A 357 -35.58 -12.80 -19.41
C GLN A 357 -36.17 -13.64 -18.28
N THR A 358 -35.28 -14.35 -17.57
CA THR A 358 -35.56 -15.06 -16.32
C THR A 358 -34.53 -14.65 -15.27
N PRO A 359 -34.78 -14.83 -13.96
CA PRO A 359 -33.76 -14.63 -12.92
C PRO A 359 -32.43 -15.32 -13.24
N TYR A 360 -32.48 -16.53 -13.81
CA TYR A 360 -31.29 -17.27 -14.24
C TYR A 360 -30.52 -16.55 -15.36
N THR A 361 -31.19 -16.17 -16.46
CA THR A 361 -30.53 -15.51 -17.60
C THR A 361 -30.04 -14.11 -17.25
N LEU A 362 -30.71 -13.41 -16.34
CA LEU A 362 -30.26 -12.11 -15.82
C LEU A 362 -28.97 -12.28 -14.99
N CYS A 363 -28.96 -13.23 -14.05
CA CYS A 363 -27.77 -13.51 -13.23
C CYS A 363 -26.61 -14.11 -14.03
N GLU A 364 -26.89 -14.82 -15.12
CA GLU A 364 -25.88 -15.30 -16.06
C GLU A 364 -25.17 -14.17 -16.81
N ALA A 365 -25.90 -13.09 -17.14
CA ALA A 365 -25.31 -11.88 -17.73
C ALA A 365 -24.52 -11.04 -16.72
N LEU A 366 -24.85 -11.12 -15.43
CA LEU A 366 -24.19 -10.38 -14.35
C LEU A 366 -23.00 -11.13 -13.73
N ALA A 367 -23.00 -12.46 -13.81
CA ALA A 367 -21.92 -13.29 -13.31
C ALA A 367 -20.71 -13.22 -14.27
N PRO A 368 -19.47 -13.33 -13.76
CA PRO A 368 -18.31 -13.39 -14.63
C PRO A 368 -18.37 -14.65 -15.51
N PRO A 369 -17.85 -14.62 -16.76
CA PRO A 369 -17.83 -15.79 -17.63
C PRO A 369 -16.89 -16.89 -17.10
N GLY A 370 -17.31 -18.17 -17.18
CA GLY A 370 -16.49 -19.34 -16.82
C GLY A 370 -17.29 -20.45 -16.11
N GLU A 371 -16.70 -21.65 -15.97
CA GLU A 371 -17.37 -22.78 -15.29
C GLU A 371 -17.48 -22.60 -13.76
N ASN A 372 -16.57 -21.85 -13.13
CA ASN A 372 -16.59 -21.50 -11.71
C ASN A 372 -15.87 -20.16 -11.47
N PRO A 373 -16.44 -19.03 -11.89
CA PRO A 373 -15.81 -17.74 -11.71
C PRO A 373 -15.69 -17.37 -10.22
N PRO A 374 -14.60 -16.71 -9.81
CA PRO A 374 -14.49 -16.18 -8.45
C PRO A 374 -15.62 -15.19 -8.19
N CYS A 375 -16.24 -15.27 -7.01
CA CYS A 375 -17.41 -14.46 -6.67
C CYS A 375 -17.50 -14.18 -5.17
N ILE A 376 -18.26 -13.15 -4.81
CA ILE A 376 -18.52 -12.79 -3.41
C ILE A 376 -19.82 -13.44 -2.97
N SER A 377 -19.75 -14.32 -1.96
CA SER A 377 -20.98 -14.85 -1.34
C SER A 377 -21.57 -13.84 -0.36
N LEU A 378 -22.89 -13.68 -0.40
CA LEU A 378 -23.63 -12.78 0.48
C LEU A 378 -23.92 -13.37 1.86
N ARG A 379 -23.93 -14.70 1.98
CA ARG A 379 -24.30 -15.41 3.22
C ARG A 379 -23.59 -14.88 4.48
N PRO A 380 -22.27 -14.59 4.48
CA PRO A 380 -21.57 -14.08 5.65
C PRO A 380 -22.06 -12.70 6.13
N TYR A 381 -22.73 -11.93 5.27
CA TYR A 381 -23.14 -10.54 5.51
C TYR A 381 -24.65 -10.36 5.73
N LEU A 382 -25.42 -11.46 5.70
CA LEU A 382 -26.83 -11.46 6.07
C LEU A 382 -27.04 -11.39 7.59
N GLU A 383 -26.00 -11.71 8.37
CA GLU A 383 -26.01 -11.68 9.84
C GLU A 383 -24.86 -10.81 10.38
N MET A 384 -25.00 -10.37 11.64
CA MET A 384 -23.94 -9.64 12.35
C MET A 384 -22.68 -10.50 12.53
N SER A 385 -21.53 -9.83 12.60
CA SER A 385 -20.24 -10.51 12.81
C SER A 385 -20.22 -11.27 14.14
N LYS A 386 -19.85 -12.55 14.11
CA LYS A 386 -19.69 -13.40 15.32
C LYS A 386 -18.55 -12.95 16.23
N LEU A 387 -17.76 -11.94 15.83
CA LEU A 387 -16.56 -11.46 16.52
C LEU A 387 -16.81 -10.21 17.37
N GLU A 388 -18.07 -9.89 17.68
CA GLU A 388 -18.50 -8.65 18.35
C GLU A 388 -17.76 -8.29 19.65
N ALA A 389 -17.33 -9.28 20.44
CA ALA A 389 -16.65 -9.05 21.72
C ALA A 389 -15.14 -8.75 21.61
N ASN A 390 -14.47 -9.17 20.52
CA ASN A 390 -13.00 -9.27 20.46
C ASN A 390 -12.35 -8.28 19.47
N VAL A 391 -13.12 -7.34 18.90
CA VAL A 391 -12.69 -6.45 17.80
C VAL A 391 -11.46 -5.60 18.17
N ARG A 392 -11.31 -5.23 19.44
CA ARG A 392 -10.21 -4.39 19.93
C ARG A 392 -8.85 -5.09 19.99
N GLU A 393 -8.79 -6.40 19.71
CA GLU A 393 -7.55 -7.18 19.73
C GLU A 393 -6.65 -6.96 18.50
N VAL A 394 -7.21 -6.42 17.42
CA VAL A 394 -6.52 -6.21 16.14
C VAL A 394 -6.66 -4.76 15.72
N THR A 395 -5.53 -4.11 15.45
CA THR A 395 -5.49 -2.69 15.14
C THR A 395 -4.99 -2.48 13.72
N HIS A 396 -5.70 -1.62 12.97
CA HIS A 396 -5.32 -1.16 11.63
C HIS A 396 -5.06 0.35 11.63
N PRO A 397 -3.90 0.82 12.11
CA PRO A 397 -3.61 2.24 12.25
C PRO A 397 -3.58 3.01 10.92
N CYS A 398 -3.33 2.33 9.81
CA CYS A 398 -3.17 2.93 8.49
C CYS A 398 -4.35 2.65 7.55
N ARG A 399 -5.58 2.88 8.03
CA ARG A 399 -6.79 2.85 7.18
C ARG A 399 -6.75 3.95 6.12
N ALA A 400 -7.53 3.78 5.05
CA ALA A 400 -7.71 4.81 4.02
C ALA A 400 -8.03 6.17 4.65
N HIS A 401 -7.43 7.24 4.13
CA HIS A 401 -7.59 8.63 4.61
C HIS A 401 -7.06 8.96 6.02
N THR A 402 -6.26 8.08 6.64
CA THR A 402 -5.60 8.39 7.93
C THR A 402 -4.63 9.58 7.81
N CYS A 403 -3.95 9.68 6.67
CA CYS A 403 -2.98 10.73 6.36
C CYS A 403 -3.53 11.64 5.25
N ASN A 404 -2.99 12.86 5.14
CA ASN A 404 -3.40 13.79 4.09
C ASN A 404 -3.03 13.28 2.68
N ALA A 405 -3.56 13.91 1.63
CA ALA A 405 -3.37 13.47 0.25
C ALA A 405 -1.90 13.47 -0.26
N SER A 406 -0.94 14.03 0.48
CA SER A 406 0.49 14.07 0.12
C SER A 406 1.38 13.26 1.07
N SER A 407 0.80 12.50 2.00
CA SER A 407 1.52 11.68 2.97
C SER A 407 1.02 10.25 3.02
N ILE A 408 1.96 9.35 3.29
CA ILE A 408 1.77 7.92 3.41
C ILE A 408 1.72 7.58 4.89
N CYS A 409 0.77 6.75 5.26
CA CYS A 409 0.72 6.18 6.59
C CYS A 409 1.71 5.02 6.71
N ILE A 410 2.64 5.11 7.66
CA ILE A 410 3.60 4.05 7.98
C ILE A 410 3.34 3.60 9.41
N LEU A 411 3.25 2.29 9.63
CA LEU A 411 3.10 1.73 10.97
C LEU A 411 4.32 2.01 11.83
N LYS A 412 4.07 2.56 13.01
CA LYS A 412 5.07 2.70 14.07
C LYS A 412 4.97 1.50 15.00
N ARG A 413 5.71 0.44 14.65
CA ARG A 413 5.75 -0.83 15.41
C ARG A 413 6.56 -0.75 16.71
N LYS A 414 7.41 0.28 16.87
CA LYS A 414 8.21 0.55 18.08
C LYS A 414 7.81 1.90 18.69
N CYS A 415 7.52 1.91 19.98
CA CYS A 415 7.24 3.10 20.76
C CYS A 415 8.44 3.42 21.65
N SER A 416 8.93 4.67 21.66
CA SER A 416 9.88 5.10 22.68
C SER A 416 9.12 5.57 23.91
N ASP A 417 9.71 5.44 25.11
CA ASP A 417 9.15 5.97 26.37
C ASP A 417 8.90 7.49 26.32
N LYS A 418 9.58 8.19 25.39
CA LYS A 418 9.42 9.63 25.15
C LYS A 418 8.17 10.00 24.34
N ASP A 419 7.51 9.03 23.70
CA ASP A 419 6.43 9.26 22.74
C ASP A 419 5.03 9.04 23.36
N TYR A 420 4.76 9.42 24.61
CA TYR A 420 3.45 9.17 25.22
C TYR A 420 2.43 10.30 24.94
N PRO A 421 1.21 9.99 24.42
CA PRO A 421 0.70 8.66 24.03
C PRO A 421 1.29 8.18 22.69
N CYS A 422 1.71 6.91 22.64
CA CYS A 422 2.38 6.37 21.46
C CYS A 422 1.40 6.22 20.29
N SER A 423 1.53 7.12 19.30
CA SER A 423 0.88 6.93 18.01
C SER A 423 1.37 5.64 17.35
N LYS A 424 0.44 4.75 16.99
CA LYS A 424 0.72 3.47 16.29
C LYS A 424 1.06 3.64 14.81
N TYR A 425 1.00 4.86 14.30
CA TYR A 425 1.36 5.22 12.94
C TYR A 425 2.07 6.58 12.89
N GLN A 426 2.72 6.84 11.76
CA GLN A 426 3.26 8.14 11.41
C GLN A 426 2.93 8.46 9.95
N CYS A 427 2.55 9.72 9.69
CA CYS A 427 2.36 10.20 8.32
C CYS A 427 3.68 10.74 7.79
N VAL A 428 4.22 10.08 6.78
CA VAL A 428 5.47 10.49 6.11
C VAL A 428 5.10 11.00 4.72
N SER A 429 5.45 12.24 4.42
CA SER A 429 5.32 12.82 3.08
C SER A 429 6.02 11.96 2.02
N GLY A 430 5.41 11.83 0.84
CA GLY A 430 5.94 11.07 -0.28
C GLY A 430 5.86 11.84 -1.60
N CYS A 431 6.01 11.12 -2.73
CA CYS A 431 5.86 11.67 -4.07
C CYS A 431 4.70 11.00 -4.79
N LEU A 432 3.88 11.77 -5.50
CA LEU A 432 2.84 11.24 -6.38
C LEU A 432 3.48 10.61 -7.63
N VAL A 433 2.96 9.47 -8.06
CA VAL A 433 3.40 8.77 -9.28
C VAL A 433 2.66 9.34 -10.51
N GLY A 434 2.71 10.66 -10.68
CA GLY A 434 1.97 11.43 -11.69
C GLY A 434 1.16 12.58 -11.06
N GLU A 435 0.91 13.65 -11.82
CA GLU A 435 0.24 14.86 -11.32
C GLU A 435 -1.20 14.63 -10.82
N ALA A 436 -1.91 13.68 -11.45
CA ALA A 436 -3.28 13.29 -11.12
C ALA A 436 -3.37 11.93 -10.42
N SER A 437 -2.23 11.28 -10.13
CA SER A 437 -2.23 9.97 -9.49
C SER A 437 -2.59 10.05 -8.01
N LYS A 438 -3.31 9.04 -7.50
CA LYS A 438 -3.52 8.84 -6.06
C LYS A 438 -2.42 7.99 -5.41
N THR A 439 -1.55 7.39 -6.23
CA THR A 439 -0.48 6.51 -5.74
C THR A 439 0.68 7.36 -5.25
N ILE A 440 1.05 7.21 -3.98
CA ILE A 440 2.16 7.93 -3.35
C ILE A 440 3.25 6.92 -3.01
N VAL A 441 4.50 7.27 -3.31
CA VAL A 441 5.68 6.50 -2.90
C VAL A 441 6.49 7.19 -1.80
N PRO A 442 7.10 6.45 -0.85
CA PRO A 442 7.90 7.05 0.21
C PRO A 442 9.10 7.86 -0.29
N ARG A 443 9.57 8.82 0.50
CA ARG A 443 10.82 9.53 0.19
C ARG A 443 12.01 8.58 0.05
N GLY A 444 12.90 8.90 -0.89
CA GLY A 444 14.11 8.13 -1.16
C GLY A 444 13.90 6.86 -1.97
N THR A 445 12.66 6.52 -2.37
CA THR A 445 12.41 5.35 -3.23
C THR A 445 12.71 5.65 -4.69
N PHE A 446 13.22 4.65 -5.39
CA PHE A 446 13.25 4.62 -6.85
C PHE A 446 11.94 4.05 -7.38
N VAL A 447 11.37 4.72 -8.38
CA VAL A 447 10.11 4.35 -9.03
C VAL A 447 10.28 4.13 -10.51
N SER A 448 9.56 3.14 -11.04
CA SER A 448 9.47 2.89 -12.47
C SER A 448 8.13 3.39 -13.01
N ILE A 449 8.17 4.29 -13.99
CA ILE A 449 6.98 4.88 -14.61
C ILE A 449 7.02 4.54 -16.11
N PRO A 450 5.99 3.89 -16.67
CA PRO A 450 5.94 3.65 -18.11
C PRO A 450 5.87 4.97 -18.88
N THR A 451 6.57 5.06 -20.01
CA THR A 451 6.51 6.24 -20.88
C THR A 451 5.66 5.98 -22.12
N LEU A 452 5.06 7.03 -22.66
CA LEU A 452 4.09 6.97 -23.76
C LEU A 452 4.74 6.95 -25.15
N ALA A 453 6.01 6.56 -25.27
CA ALA A 453 6.70 6.51 -26.56
C ALA A 453 6.10 5.40 -27.44
N HIS A 454 5.79 5.73 -28.70
CA HIS A 454 5.06 4.89 -29.65
C HIS A 454 5.51 3.41 -29.64
N ASP A 455 4.53 2.51 -29.47
CA ASP A 455 4.58 1.04 -29.63
C ASP A 455 5.64 0.25 -28.84
N SER A 456 6.37 0.88 -27.92
CA SER A 456 7.40 0.21 -27.12
C SER A 456 7.16 0.43 -25.62
N LYS A 457 7.19 -0.65 -24.83
CA LYS A 457 7.03 -0.67 -23.36
C LYS A 457 8.25 -0.03 -22.68
N CYS A 458 8.44 1.25 -22.93
CA CYS A 458 9.51 2.04 -22.34
C CYS A 458 9.14 2.43 -20.91
N SER A 459 10.14 2.57 -20.04
CA SER A 459 9.94 3.13 -18.71
C SER A 459 11.01 4.18 -18.42
N MET A 460 10.71 5.03 -17.45
CA MET A 460 11.67 5.93 -16.83
C MET A 460 11.81 5.56 -15.36
N VAL A 461 13.03 5.62 -14.86
CA VAL A 461 13.32 5.42 -13.45
C VAL A 461 13.59 6.76 -12.81
N CYS A 462 12.77 7.13 -11.83
CA CYS A 462 12.84 8.39 -11.09
C CYS A 462 13.11 8.11 -9.61
N ARG A 463 13.64 9.10 -8.89
CA ARG A 463 13.82 9.05 -7.44
C ARG A 463 12.86 10.00 -6.76
N CYS A 464 12.16 9.54 -5.72
CA CYS A 464 11.35 10.43 -4.89
C CYS A 464 12.24 11.27 -3.98
N SER A 465 12.27 12.58 -4.21
CA SER A 465 13.14 13.51 -3.51
C SER A 465 12.60 13.89 -2.12
N ASN A 466 13.44 14.50 -1.30
CA ASN A 466 13.04 15.05 -0.01
C ASN A 466 12.04 16.22 -0.13
N THR A 467 11.91 16.84 -1.30
CA THR A 467 10.93 17.90 -1.54
C THR A 467 9.54 17.36 -1.91
N GLY A 468 9.36 16.03 -1.97
CA GLY A 468 8.09 15.40 -2.33
C GLY A 468 7.79 15.40 -3.82
N THR A 469 8.81 15.59 -4.66
CA THR A 469 8.71 15.55 -6.12
C THR A 469 9.59 14.46 -6.70
N LEU A 470 9.17 13.87 -7.83
CA LEU A 470 10.01 12.93 -8.57
C LEU A 470 11.13 13.70 -9.28
N GLN A 471 12.37 13.30 -9.03
CA GLN A 471 13.60 13.91 -9.56
C GLN A 471 14.52 12.80 -10.12
N ASP A 472 15.65 13.20 -10.72
CA ASP A 472 16.67 12.28 -11.26
C ASP A 472 16.10 11.23 -12.23
N CYS A 473 15.08 11.61 -12.99
CA CYS A 473 14.40 10.71 -13.92
C CYS A 473 15.28 10.37 -15.12
N THR A 474 15.61 9.09 -15.26
CA THR A 474 16.42 8.57 -16.37
C THR A 474 15.55 7.71 -17.28
N PRO A 475 15.47 8.02 -18.59
CA PRO A 475 14.79 7.15 -19.53
C PRO A 475 15.58 5.85 -19.63
N GLN A 476 14.85 4.73 -19.69
CA GLN A 476 15.45 3.43 -19.81
C GLN A 476 15.29 2.90 -21.23
N PRO A 477 16.24 2.09 -21.73
CA PRO A 477 16.14 1.50 -23.06
C PRO A 477 14.85 0.68 -23.14
N CYS A 478 14.06 0.95 -24.16
CA CYS A 478 12.81 0.24 -24.37
C CYS A 478 13.12 -1.22 -24.68
N THR A 479 12.91 -2.10 -23.71
CA THR A 479 13.11 -3.53 -23.90
C THR A 479 11.94 -4.05 -24.73
N GLY A 480 12.14 -4.16 -26.04
CA GLY A 480 11.12 -4.61 -27.00
C GLY A 480 10.83 -6.11 -26.95
N THR A 481 10.77 -6.73 -25.77
CA THR A 481 10.65 -8.19 -25.68
C THR A 481 9.33 -8.59 -25.04
N ASP A 482 8.25 -8.53 -25.82
CA ASP A 482 7.09 -9.44 -25.69
C ASP A 482 7.49 -10.88 -26.07
N GLU A 483 8.71 -11.27 -25.67
CA GLU A 483 9.29 -12.56 -25.98
C GLU A 483 8.48 -13.65 -25.28
N PRO A 484 7.96 -14.62 -26.05
CA PRO A 484 7.28 -15.76 -25.49
C PRO A 484 8.29 -16.63 -24.74
N CYS A 485 7.82 -17.28 -23.69
CA CYS A 485 8.63 -18.21 -22.92
C CYS A 485 8.47 -19.64 -23.42
N TRP A 486 9.54 -20.43 -23.27
CA TRP A 486 9.55 -21.84 -23.64
C TRP A 486 9.78 -22.70 -22.39
N LEU A 487 8.89 -23.66 -22.15
CA LEU A 487 9.03 -24.64 -21.07
C LEU A 487 8.50 -26.00 -21.53
N GLY A 488 9.33 -27.04 -21.45
CA GLY A 488 8.95 -28.40 -21.85
C GLY A 488 8.48 -28.50 -23.30
N GLY A 489 9.07 -27.72 -24.22
CA GLY A 489 8.68 -27.67 -25.63
C GLY A 489 7.40 -26.89 -25.95
N ARG A 490 6.67 -26.41 -24.93
CA ARG A 490 5.48 -25.56 -25.11
C ARG A 490 5.85 -24.08 -25.09
N LYS A 491 5.16 -23.30 -25.92
CA LYS A 491 5.30 -21.84 -26.04
C LYS A 491 4.21 -21.14 -25.23
N TYR A 492 4.61 -20.25 -24.33
CA TYR A 492 3.73 -19.42 -23.52
C TYR A 492 3.91 -17.95 -23.90
N ALA A 493 2.82 -17.20 -24.06
CA ALA A 493 2.90 -15.78 -24.40
C ALA A 493 3.46 -14.96 -23.23
N HIS A 494 4.09 -13.82 -23.53
CA HIS A 494 4.53 -12.86 -22.51
C HIS A 494 3.35 -12.43 -21.61
N ASN A 495 3.63 -12.17 -20.33
CA ASN A 495 2.65 -11.75 -19.31
C ASN A 495 1.52 -12.77 -19.07
N THR A 496 1.76 -14.05 -19.37
CA THR A 496 0.79 -15.12 -19.08
C THR A 496 1.18 -15.94 -17.86
N ARG A 497 0.15 -16.32 -17.10
CA ARG A 497 0.25 -17.28 -16.00
C ARG A 497 -0.23 -18.63 -16.48
N PHE A 498 0.43 -19.68 -16.06
CA PHE A 498 0.09 -21.05 -16.44
C PHE A 498 0.58 -22.00 -15.36
N THR A 499 -0.08 -23.15 -15.22
CA THR A 499 0.27 -24.15 -14.21
C THR A 499 0.95 -25.34 -14.87
N VAL A 500 2.08 -25.78 -14.32
CA VAL A 500 2.83 -26.96 -14.79
C VAL A 500 3.21 -27.82 -13.59
N ASP A 501 2.84 -29.10 -13.61
CA ASP A 501 3.18 -30.09 -12.57
C ASP A 501 2.97 -29.56 -11.13
N CYS A 502 1.75 -29.05 -10.87
CA CYS A 502 1.33 -28.44 -9.59
C CYS A 502 2.15 -27.20 -9.16
N SER A 503 2.77 -26.50 -10.12
CA SER A 503 3.51 -25.25 -9.90
C SER A 503 2.90 -24.11 -10.70
N ASP A 504 2.65 -22.98 -10.03
CA ASP A 504 2.18 -21.77 -10.69
C ASP A 504 3.36 -21.03 -11.32
N CYS A 505 3.36 -20.96 -12.65
CA CYS A 505 4.40 -20.35 -13.44
C CYS A 505 3.91 -19.05 -14.09
N PHE A 506 4.86 -18.14 -14.32
CA PHE A 506 4.63 -16.88 -15.01
C PHE A 506 5.69 -16.65 -16.07
N CYS A 507 5.26 -16.26 -17.27
CA CYS A 507 6.14 -15.88 -18.37
C CYS A 507 6.36 -14.37 -18.37
N ASP A 508 7.60 -13.96 -18.16
CA ASP A 508 8.03 -12.57 -18.18
C ASP A 508 9.21 -12.39 -19.14
N SER A 509 8.92 -11.82 -20.32
CA SER A 509 9.90 -11.51 -21.38
C SER A 509 10.94 -12.62 -21.61
N GLY A 510 10.46 -13.79 -22.04
CA GLY A 510 11.28 -14.98 -22.30
C GLY A 510 11.75 -15.75 -21.05
N LYS A 511 11.54 -15.24 -19.83
CA LYS A 511 11.89 -15.94 -18.58
C LYS A 511 10.64 -16.53 -17.91
N VAL A 512 10.67 -17.84 -17.68
CA VAL A 512 9.70 -18.51 -16.81
C VAL A 512 10.16 -18.48 -15.37
N THR A 513 9.26 -18.07 -14.47
CA THR A 513 9.43 -18.19 -13.01
C THR A 513 8.30 -19.04 -12.46
N CYS A 514 8.58 -20.05 -11.64
CA CYS A 514 7.58 -20.95 -11.07
C CYS A 514 7.68 -21.02 -9.55
N THR A 515 6.54 -21.18 -8.87
CA THR A 515 6.44 -21.24 -7.41
C THR A 515 6.80 -22.60 -6.81
N ALA A 516 6.92 -23.64 -7.62
CA ALA A 516 7.47 -24.92 -7.21
C ALA A 516 8.26 -25.53 -8.37
N GLY A 517 9.12 -26.50 -8.05
CA GLY A 517 9.71 -27.36 -9.07
C GLY A 517 8.70 -28.39 -9.59
N PRO A 518 8.95 -29.00 -10.75
CA PRO A 518 8.07 -30.01 -11.31
C PRO A 518 7.81 -31.12 -10.30
N CYS A 519 6.55 -31.51 -10.12
CA CYS A 519 6.18 -32.69 -9.36
C CYS A 519 6.46 -33.93 -10.22
N SER A 520 7.46 -34.74 -9.83
CA SER A 520 7.57 -36.09 -10.39
C SER A 520 6.44 -36.94 -9.81
N LEU A 521 5.54 -37.39 -10.68
CA LEU A 521 4.74 -38.58 -10.45
C LEU A 521 5.67 -39.78 -10.69
N ASP A 522 6.09 -40.47 -9.63
CA ASP A 522 6.71 -41.78 -9.78
C ASP A 522 5.61 -42.82 -9.99
N ASP A 523 5.49 -43.30 -11.23
CA ASP A 523 4.40 -44.14 -11.74
C ASP A 523 4.54 -45.63 -11.36
N THR A 524 5.15 -45.96 -10.21
CA THR A 524 5.49 -47.37 -9.88
C THR A 524 5.04 -47.87 -8.50
N SER A 525 4.22 -47.12 -7.75
CA SER A 525 3.57 -47.70 -6.56
C SER A 525 2.10 -47.30 -6.46
N GLY A 526 1.24 -48.30 -6.68
CA GLY A 526 -0.20 -48.16 -6.54
C GLY A 526 -0.58 -47.58 -5.18
N GLY A 527 -1.25 -46.43 -5.20
CA GLY A 527 -2.18 -46.00 -4.16
C GLY A 527 -1.57 -45.61 -2.81
N LYS A 528 -0.63 -44.65 -2.78
CA LYS A 528 -0.41 -43.60 -1.74
C LYS A 528 0.90 -42.86 -2.06
N GLY A 529 0.86 -42.01 -3.09
CA GLY A 529 2.03 -41.31 -3.60
C GLY A 529 2.53 -40.23 -2.63
N ILE A 530 3.57 -40.55 -1.85
CA ILE A 530 4.39 -39.57 -1.13
C ILE A 530 5.24 -38.84 -2.18
N LEU A 531 4.90 -37.59 -2.49
CA LEU A 531 5.64 -36.72 -3.41
C LEU A 531 6.97 -36.28 -2.78
N ALA A 532 7.99 -37.14 -2.82
CA ALA A 532 9.36 -36.77 -2.46
C ALA A 532 9.97 -35.89 -3.57
N ARG A 533 9.67 -34.58 -3.55
CA ARG A 533 10.37 -33.58 -4.38
C ARG A 533 11.87 -33.61 -4.02
N GLY A 534 12.69 -34.17 -4.91
CA GLY A 534 14.16 -34.16 -4.78
C GLY A 534 14.76 -32.75 -4.72
N LEU A 535 16.05 -32.68 -4.37
CA LEU A 535 16.80 -31.43 -4.33
C LEU A 535 16.81 -30.75 -5.71
N PRO A 536 16.91 -29.40 -5.76
CA PRO A 536 17.02 -28.66 -7.01
C PRO A 536 18.15 -29.19 -7.91
N CYS A 537 17.92 -29.16 -9.23
CA CYS A 537 18.85 -29.67 -10.25
C CYS A 537 19.33 -31.12 -10.06
N SER A 538 18.55 -31.95 -9.33
CA SER A 538 18.93 -33.33 -8.98
C SER A 538 20.29 -33.41 -8.27
N CYS A 539 20.63 -32.39 -7.47
CA CYS A 539 21.88 -32.35 -6.72
C CYS A 539 21.94 -33.40 -5.60
N PRO A 540 23.15 -33.89 -5.26
CA PRO A 540 23.33 -34.83 -4.15
C PRO A 540 22.95 -34.17 -2.81
N LYS A 541 22.58 -35.02 -1.85
CA LYS A 541 22.21 -34.61 -0.48
C LYS A 541 23.42 -34.32 0.42
N ASP A 542 24.64 -34.55 -0.07
CA ASP A 542 25.86 -34.34 0.69
C ASP A 542 26.02 -32.90 1.14
N TYR A 543 26.37 -32.71 2.41
CA TYR A 543 26.61 -31.39 3.00
C TYR A 543 28.11 -31.08 2.99
N PHE A 544 28.54 -30.32 1.99
CA PHE A 544 29.88 -29.76 1.88
C PHE A 544 29.73 -28.28 1.59
N ALA A 545 29.40 -27.52 2.65
CA ALA A 545 28.91 -26.16 2.52
C ALA A 545 29.89 -25.25 1.78
N VAL A 546 29.32 -24.32 1.01
CA VAL A 546 30.06 -23.26 0.32
C VAL A 546 29.40 -21.91 0.57
N CYS A 547 30.20 -20.87 0.77
CA CYS A 547 29.75 -19.49 0.90
C CYS A 547 29.79 -18.83 -0.48
N GLY A 548 28.61 -18.44 -0.99
CA GLY A 548 28.49 -17.72 -2.25
C GLY A 548 28.90 -16.26 -2.14
N SER A 549 29.33 -15.66 -3.25
CA SER A 549 29.66 -14.24 -3.36
C SER A 549 28.45 -13.33 -3.11
N ASN A 550 27.24 -13.88 -3.15
CA ASN A 550 26.00 -13.20 -2.79
C ASN A 550 25.71 -13.19 -1.27
N GLY A 551 26.62 -13.71 -0.44
CA GLY A 551 26.51 -13.72 1.02
C GLY A 551 25.63 -14.83 1.60
N LYS A 552 25.22 -15.82 0.78
CA LYS A 552 24.42 -16.97 1.20
C LYS A 552 25.27 -18.24 1.29
N THR A 553 25.09 -19.03 2.36
CA THR A 553 25.64 -20.38 2.44
C THR A 553 24.75 -21.36 1.66
N TYR A 554 25.39 -22.18 0.83
CA TYR A 554 24.74 -23.30 0.14
C TYR A 554 25.20 -24.61 0.77
N PRO A 555 24.31 -25.63 0.92
CA PRO A 555 24.68 -26.90 1.51
C PRO A 555 25.79 -27.63 0.75
N ASN A 556 25.89 -27.43 -0.57
CA ASN A 556 27.00 -27.92 -1.38
C ASN A 556 27.22 -27.09 -2.64
N ALA A 557 28.37 -27.31 -3.28
CA ALA A 557 28.74 -26.66 -4.54
C ALA A 557 27.78 -26.96 -5.70
N CYS A 558 27.10 -28.12 -5.72
CA CYS A 558 26.09 -28.42 -6.74
C CYS A 558 24.90 -27.46 -6.62
N LEU A 559 24.38 -27.24 -5.40
CA LEU A 559 23.28 -26.33 -5.14
C LEU A 559 23.67 -24.86 -5.39
N ALA A 560 24.91 -24.46 -5.09
CA ALA A 560 25.42 -23.14 -5.46
C ALA A 560 25.40 -22.92 -6.98
N ARG A 561 25.86 -23.92 -7.76
CA ARG A 561 25.78 -23.88 -9.24
C ARG A 561 24.34 -23.93 -9.75
N CYS A 562 23.47 -24.70 -9.11
CA CYS A 562 22.04 -24.76 -9.43
C CYS A 562 21.35 -23.40 -9.22
N ALA A 563 21.78 -22.66 -8.19
CA ALA A 563 21.37 -21.28 -7.94
C ALA A 563 22.04 -20.26 -8.88
N GLY A 564 22.85 -20.71 -9.85
CA GLY A 564 23.43 -19.90 -10.90
C GLY A 564 24.79 -19.27 -10.58
N LEU A 565 25.50 -19.75 -9.54
CA LEU A 565 26.86 -19.32 -9.24
C LEU A 565 27.89 -20.10 -10.06
N SER A 566 28.90 -19.41 -10.58
CA SER A 566 30.08 -20.05 -11.17
C SER A 566 31.07 -20.52 -10.08
N PRO A 567 32.03 -21.41 -10.40
CA PRO A 567 33.01 -21.90 -9.44
C PRO A 567 33.82 -20.81 -8.72
N ASP A 568 34.11 -19.71 -9.40
CA ASP A 568 34.87 -18.57 -8.83
C ASP A 568 34.01 -17.68 -7.91
N GLN A 569 32.69 -17.89 -7.90
CA GLN A 569 31.73 -17.12 -7.12
C GLN A 569 31.36 -17.79 -5.79
N TYR A 570 32.06 -18.84 -5.36
CA TYR A 570 31.88 -19.40 -4.02
C TYR A 570 33.18 -19.93 -3.44
N LYS A 571 33.25 -19.98 -2.10
CA LYS A 571 34.38 -20.54 -1.34
C LYS A 571 33.91 -21.66 -0.42
N ILE A 572 34.77 -22.63 -0.15
CA ILE A 572 34.47 -23.74 0.77
C ILE A 572 34.27 -23.21 2.18
N GLY A 573 33.23 -23.71 2.88
CA GLY A 573 32.85 -23.30 4.23
C GLY A 573 31.55 -22.50 4.27
N ILE A 574 31.09 -22.18 5.47
CA ILE A 574 29.87 -21.37 5.70
C ILE A 574 30.20 -19.88 5.73
N CYS A 575 29.25 -19.01 5.37
CA CYS A 575 29.47 -17.56 5.35
C CYS A 575 29.66 -16.95 6.75
N PHE A 576 29.17 -17.61 7.80
CA PHE A 576 29.36 -17.18 9.18
C PHE A 576 30.84 -17.19 9.60
N ASP A 577 31.60 -18.22 9.23
CA ASP A 577 33.01 -18.40 9.61
C ASP A 577 33.97 -17.52 8.78
N MET A 578 33.51 -17.06 7.62
CA MET A 578 34.27 -16.16 6.75
C MET A 578 34.26 -14.75 7.34
N ASP A 579 35.44 -14.25 7.74
CA ASP A 579 35.62 -12.85 8.13
C ASP A 579 35.98 -11.98 6.91
N PRO A 580 35.05 -11.14 6.40
CA PRO A 580 35.33 -10.27 5.27
C PRO A 580 36.35 -9.17 5.59
N CYS A 581 36.66 -8.91 6.86
CA CYS A 581 37.61 -7.89 7.28
C CYS A 581 39.03 -8.42 7.50
N ALA A 582 39.26 -9.73 7.45
CA ALA A 582 40.56 -10.35 7.73
C ALA A 582 41.70 -9.86 6.81
N SER A 583 41.38 -9.52 5.55
CA SER A 583 42.35 -9.02 4.56
C SER A 583 42.59 -7.50 4.62
N ASN A 584 42.00 -6.80 5.60
CA ASN A 584 42.01 -5.33 5.69
C ASN A 584 41.58 -4.66 4.36
N PRO A 585 40.38 -4.94 3.84
CA PRO A 585 39.95 -4.48 2.53
C PRO A 585 39.58 -2.99 2.47
N CYS A 586 39.73 -2.27 3.60
CA CYS A 586 39.34 -0.88 3.75
C CYS A 586 40.54 0.08 3.58
N PRO A 587 40.32 1.30 3.06
CA PRO A 587 41.37 2.31 2.94
C PRO A 587 42.06 2.65 4.29
N ARG A 588 43.28 3.18 4.24
CA ARG A 588 44.00 3.66 5.43
C ARG A 588 43.13 4.65 6.23
N ASN A 589 43.23 4.61 7.56
CA ASN A 589 42.46 5.44 8.50
C ASN A 589 40.94 5.17 8.49
N THR A 590 40.53 3.97 8.10
CA THR A 590 39.14 3.51 8.25
C THR A 590 39.11 2.16 8.95
N ARG A 591 38.01 1.89 9.66
CA ARG A 591 37.76 0.62 10.35
C ARG A 591 36.84 -0.24 9.47
N CYS A 592 37.25 -1.47 9.19
CA CYS A 592 36.41 -2.46 8.52
C CYS A 592 35.42 -3.06 9.51
N ILE A 593 34.13 -3.04 9.16
CA ILE A 593 33.04 -3.60 9.95
C ILE A 593 32.31 -4.63 9.10
N VAL A 594 32.15 -5.84 9.66
CA VAL A 594 31.40 -6.91 9.02
C VAL A 594 29.94 -6.48 8.87
N ASN A 595 29.41 -6.60 7.65
CA ASN A 595 28.03 -6.28 7.29
C ASN A 595 27.47 -7.42 6.44
N ARG A 596 27.16 -8.55 7.11
CA ARG A 596 26.64 -9.74 6.44
C ARG A 596 25.25 -9.45 5.87
N LYS A 597 25.08 -9.72 4.57
CA LYS A 597 23.82 -9.53 3.86
C LYS A 597 23.73 -10.45 2.65
N VAL A 598 22.52 -10.93 2.38
CA VAL A 598 22.23 -11.74 1.19
C VAL A 598 21.75 -10.81 0.05
N CYS A 599 22.42 -10.85 -1.10
CA CYS A 599 22.05 -10.08 -2.28
C CYS A 599 21.32 -10.94 -3.31
N LEU A 600 20.30 -10.38 -3.98
CA LEU A 600 19.55 -11.10 -5.02
C LEU A 600 20.24 -11.09 -6.39
N VAL A 601 21.08 -10.08 -6.61
CA VAL A 601 21.72 -9.80 -7.90
C VAL A 601 23.17 -10.29 -7.88
N ARG A 602 23.67 -10.77 -9.03
CA ARG A 602 24.96 -11.44 -9.17
C ARG A 602 26.10 -10.43 -9.39
N GLY A 603 27.27 -10.69 -8.80
CA GLY A 603 28.48 -9.88 -9.00
C GLY A 603 29.26 -9.66 -7.69
N TYR A 604 30.54 -10.02 -7.68
CA TYR A 604 31.41 -9.93 -6.50
C TYR A 604 31.58 -8.48 -6.00
N ASP A 605 31.74 -7.52 -6.92
CA ASP A 605 31.98 -6.11 -6.56
C ASP A 605 30.74 -5.40 -6.01
N VAL A 606 29.55 -5.95 -6.28
CA VAL A 606 28.27 -5.34 -5.92
C VAL A 606 27.82 -5.80 -4.52
N CYS A 607 28.05 -7.06 -4.13
CA CYS A 607 27.57 -7.61 -2.85
C CYS A 607 28.61 -7.56 -1.71
N LYS A 608 29.08 -6.36 -1.35
CA LYS A 608 30.06 -6.18 -0.27
C LYS A 608 29.53 -6.65 1.09
N GLN A 609 30.25 -7.56 1.74
CA GLN A 609 29.95 -8.11 3.08
C GLN A 609 30.58 -7.31 4.24
N TYR A 610 31.11 -6.12 3.95
CA TYR A 610 31.72 -5.23 4.93
C TYR A 610 31.45 -3.77 4.58
N ILE A 611 31.59 -2.90 5.57
CA ILE A 611 31.54 -1.43 5.42
C ILE A 611 32.78 -0.81 6.06
N CYS A 612 33.34 0.21 5.40
CA CYS A 612 34.49 0.95 5.91
C CYS A 612 34.02 2.25 6.58
N VAL A 613 34.27 2.39 7.88
CA VAL A 613 33.83 3.55 8.66
C VAL A 613 35.04 4.39 9.06
N SER A 614 35.00 5.69 8.81
CA SER A 614 36.07 6.61 9.23
C SER A 614 35.70 7.30 10.55
N PRO A 615 36.44 7.07 11.65
CA PRO A 615 36.17 7.71 12.94
C PRO A 615 36.57 9.19 12.99
N ASN A 616 37.41 9.64 12.04
CA ASN A 616 37.95 10.99 12.00
C ASN A 616 37.02 12.01 11.30
N LYS A 617 35.92 11.54 10.71
CA LYS A 617 34.94 12.40 10.05
C LYS A 617 33.95 12.99 11.05
N ASN A 618 33.27 14.05 10.64
CA ASN A 618 32.17 14.60 11.42
C ASN A 618 30.96 13.65 11.35
N CYS A 619 30.82 12.80 12.36
CA CYS A 619 29.74 11.80 12.41
C CYS A 619 28.32 12.37 12.29
N ARG A 620 28.09 13.67 12.53
CA ARG A 620 26.77 14.30 12.33
C ARG A 620 26.41 14.55 10.86
N GLN A 621 27.41 14.60 9.98
CA GLN A 621 27.24 14.80 8.54
C GLN A 621 27.09 13.47 7.79
N GLU A 622 27.38 12.35 8.46
CA GLU A 622 27.15 11.00 7.93
C GLU A 622 25.65 10.67 7.95
N PRO A 623 25.18 9.78 7.06
CA PRO A 623 23.79 9.35 7.01
C PRO A 623 23.25 8.90 8.37
N ALA A 624 21.98 9.18 8.62
CA ALA A 624 21.25 8.66 9.78
C ALA A 624 20.98 7.17 9.54
N GLU A 625 21.76 6.31 10.21
CA GLU A 625 21.66 4.86 10.12
C GLU A 625 21.76 4.29 11.53
N THR A 626 20.64 4.28 12.26
CA THR A 626 20.63 3.83 13.65
C THR A 626 21.23 2.43 13.78
N VAL A 627 22.05 2.23 14.81
CA VAL A 627 22.66 0.94 15.14
C VAL A 627 22.50 0.64 16.63
N CYS A 628 22.44 -0.64 16.97
CA CYS A 628 22.37 -1.11 18.35
C CYS A 628 23.73 -1.67 18.77
N ASP A 629 24.20 -1.27 19.95
CA ASP A 629 25.41 -1.83 20.54
C ASP A 629 25.13 -3.08 21.42
N THR A 630 26.19 -3.72 21.89
CA THR A 630 26.12 -4.92 22.75
C THR A 630 25.53 -4.66 24.13
N GLU A 631 25.39 -3.41 24.53
CA GLU A 631 24.77 -2.99 25.80
C GLU A 631 23.31 -2.55 25.60
N HIS A 632 22.72 -2.82 24.44
CA HIS A 632 21.35 -2.46 24.09
C HIS A 632 21.11 -0.94 24.02
N GLN A 633 22.15 -0.17 23.67
CA GLN A 633 22.05 1.27 23.45
C GLN A 633 22.02 1.60 21.96
N GLU A 634 21.06 2.44 21.57
CA GLU A 634 20.95 2.95 20.21
C GLU A 634 21.92 4.11 19.96
N HIS A 635 22.59 4.08 18.81
CA HIS A 635 23.47 5.14 18.33
C HIS A 635 23.00 5.65 16.97
N TYR A 636 23.14 6.94 16.71
CA TYR A 636 22.65 7.61 15.50
C TYR A 636 23.23 7.04 14.19
N ASN A 637 24.49 6.63 14.23
CA ASN A 637 25.18 5.93 13.14
C ASN A 637 26.43 5.21 13.66
N LEU A 638 27.01 4.36 12.81
CA LEU A 638 28.25 3.62 13.12
C LEU A 638 29.40 4.53 13.56
N CYS A 639 29.54 5.71 12.95
CA CYS A 639 30.60 6.66 13.30
C CYS A 639 30.47 7.10 14.76
N MET A 640 29.24 7.43 15.21
CA MET A 640 28.98 7.80 16.62
C MET A 640 29.21 6.62 17.58
N LEU A 641 28.79 5.41 17.20
CA LEU A 641 29.01 4.20 17.99
C LEU A 641 30.50 3.99 18.27
N PHE A 642 31.36 4.09 17.25
CA PHE A 642 32.80 3.92 17.42
C PHE A 642 33.48 5.08 18.13
N LYS A 643 33.02 6.31 17.90
CA LYS A 643 33.52 7.49 18.63
C LYS A 643 33.31 7.35 20.14
N ARG A 644 32.28 6.60 20.57
CA ARG A 644 31.98 6.28 21.97
C ARG A 644 32.70 5.04 22.49
N GLY A 645 33.42 4.30 21.64
CA GLY A 645 34.10 3.05 22.04
C GLY A 645 33.17 1.84 22.20
N SER A 646 31.89 1.96 21.82
CA SER A 646 30.92 0.86 21.88
C SER A 646 31.18 -0.19 20.78
N SER A 647 30.68 -1.41 21.00
CA SER A 647 30.76 -2.51 20.04
C SER A 647 29.41 -2.76 19.37
N LEU A 648 29.41 -2.93 18.05
CA LEU A 648 28.18 -3.18 17.28
C LEU A 648 27.58 -4.55 17.64
N ALA A 649 26.32 -4.57 18.07
CA ALA A 649 25.53 -5.80 18.18
C ALA A 649 24.84 -6.12 16.85
N HIS A 650 24.09 -5.16 16.31
CA HIS A 650 23.42 -5.30 15.02
C HIS A 650 23.08 -3.94 14.41
N PHE A 651 22.81 -3.94 13.10
CA PHE A 651 22.33 -2.76 12.38
C PHE A 651 20.84 -2.50 12.71
N GLY A 652 20.42 -1.24 12.63
CA GLY A 652 19.05 -0.83 12.96
C GLY A 652 18.84 -0.50 14.44
N ASN A 653 17.61 -0.06 14.75
CA ASN A 653 17.14 0.20 16.12
C ASN A 653 17.19 -1.07 16.97
N CYS A 654 17.45 -0.94 18.26
CA CYS A 654 17.54 -2.08 19.16
C CYS A 654 16.24 -2.91 19.16
N GLU A 655 16.36 -4.23 19.03
CA GLU A 655 15.20 -5.12 18.98
C GLU A 655 14.61 -5.36 20.37
N GLN A 656 13.28 -5.22 20.48
CA GLN A 656 12.57 -5.43 21.73
C GLN A 656 12.13 -6.90 21.82
N GLN A 657 12.00 -7.43 23.05
CA GLN A 657 11.56 -8.82 23.28
C GLN A 657 12.42 -9.86 22.54
N CYS A 658 13.73 -9.76 22.67
CA CYS A 658 14.69 -10.73 22.13
C CYS A 658 15.83 -10.95 23.12
N GLN A 659 16.47 -12.11 23.02
CA GLN A 659 17.65 -12.42 23.81
C GLN A 659 18.92 -11.81 23.17
N GLN A 660 19.62 -10.96 23.94
CA GLN A 660 20.81 -10.21 23.48
C GLN A 660 22.07 -11.06 23.26
N HIS A 661 22.15 -12.22 23.93
CA HIS A 661 23.33 -13.08 23.94
C HIS A 661 22.98 -14.55 23.71
N GLY A 662 23.87 -15.24 23.00
CA GLY A 662 23.77 -16.67 22.75
C GLY A 662 23.44 -16.95 21.29
N LEU A 663 24.20 -17.87 20.70
CA LEU A 663 24.04 -18.24 19.30
C LEU A 663 22.64 -18.79 19.04
N VAL A 664 22.08 -18.46 17.88
CA VAL A 664 20.82 -19.01 17.39
C VAL A 664 20.94 -19.40 15.93
N CYS A 665 20.20 -20.43 15.53
CA CYS A 665 20.04 -20.80 14.14
C CYS A 665 18.78 -20.15 13.59
N GLY A 666 18.92 -19.38 12.50
CA GLY A 666 17.79 -18.79 11.81
C GLY A 666 17.06 -19.79 10.91
N ILE A 667 15.81 -19.47 10.55
CA ILE A 667 15.04 -20.25 9.56
C ILE A 667 15.66 -20.23 8.15
N ASP A 668 16.64 -19.37 7.93
CA ASP A 668 17.48 -19.30 6.73
C ASP A 668 18.64 -20.31 6.74
N GLY A 669 18.85 -21.02 7.86
CA GLY A 669 19.96 -21.95 8.04
C GLY A 669 21.29 -21.29 8.39
N GLU A 670 21.29 -20.00 8.75
CA GLU A 670 22.49 -19.26 9.16
C GLU A 670 22.56 -19.08 10.68
N THR A 671 23.79 -19.07 11.21
CA THR A 671 24.02 -18.82 12.63
C THR A 671 24.13 -17.33 12.90
N TYR A 672 23.45 -16.86 13.94
CA TYR A 672 23.49 -15.48 14.42
C TYR A 672 24.06 -15.42 15.83
N LYS A 673 24.70 -14.30 16.20
CA LYS A 673 25.30 -14.11 17.54
C LYS A 673 24.24 -13.98 18.64
N SER A 674 23.03 -13.56 18.27
CA SER A 674 21.89 -13.41 19.17
C SER A 674 20.56 -13.47 18.43
N GLU A 675 19.47 -13.69 19.17
CA GLU A 675 18.11 -13.58 18.65
C GLU A 675 17.81 -12.18 18.11
N CYS A 676 18.37 -11.15 18.75
CA CYS A 676 18.21 -9.76 18.33
C CYS A 676 18.88 -9.48 16.98
N GLU A 677 20.06 -10.04 16.73
CA GLU A 677 20.73 -9.92 15.43
C GLU A 677 19.92 -10.59 14.31
N ALA A 678 19.39 -11.80 14.56
CA ALA A 678 18.54 -12.50 13.60
C ALA A 678 17.27 -11.68 13.26
N LYS A 679 16.57 -11.19 14.30
CA LYS A 679 15.38 -10.33 14.14
C LYS A 679 15.67 -9.03 13.40
N ALA A 680 16.82 -8.39 13.67
CA ALA A 680 17.26 -7.18 12.97
C ALA A 680 17.54 -7.42 11.47
N GLN A 681 17.93 -8.66 11.10
CA GLN A 681 18.07 -9.10 9.72
C GLN A 681 16.77 -9.62 9.10
N ARG A 682 15.63 -9.52 9.82
CA ARG A 682 14.31 -10.03 9.41
C ARG A 682 14.26 -11.54 9.25
N VAL A 683 15.01 -12.26 10.08
CA VAL A 683 15.03 -13.72 10.13
C VAL A 683 14.46 -14.21 11.47
N LEU A 684 13.54 -15.17 11.40
CA LEU A 684 13.01 -15.84 12.59
C LEU A 684 14.03 -16.87 13.10
N VAL A 685 14.06 -17.09 14.41
CA VAL A 685 14.87 -18.15 15.01
C VAL A 685 14.17 -19.49 14.82
N ASP A 686 14.90 -20.47 14.29
CA ASP A 686 14.48 -21.88 14.23
C ASP A 686 14.71 -22.54 15.60
N TYR A 687 15.96 -22.52 16.07
CA TYR A 687 16.35 -23.06 17.38
C TYR A 687 17.54 -22.34 18.00
N ARG A 688 17.76 -22.59 19.30
CA ARG A 688 18.89 -22.04 20.07
C ARG A 688 20.16 -22.87 19.84
N GLY A 689 21.30 -22.20 19.79
CA GLY A 689 22.60 -22.77 19.43
C GLY A 689 22.98 -22.47 17.98
N PRO A 690 24.22 -22.81 17.58
CA PRO A 690 24.64 -22.71 16.19
C PRO A 690 23.85 -23.67 15.31
N CYS A 691 23.74 -23.37 14.01
CA CYS A 691 23.12 -24.29 13.07
C CYS A 691 23.89 -25.61 12.98
N LEU A 692 23.17 -26.72 13.00
CA LEU A 692 23.74 -28.06 12.85
C LEU A 692 24.19 -28.29 11.40
N THR A 693 25.46 -28.63 11.20
CA THR A 693 25.98 -29.08 9.90
C THR A 693 25.80 -30.60 9.78
N VAL A 694 25.10 -31.07 8.74
CA VAL A 694 24.77 -32.49 8.59
C VAL A 694 25.88 -33.19 7.81
N ALA A 695 26.97 -33.60 8.47
CA ALA A 695 27.91 -34.53 7.84
C ALA A 695 27.24 -35.91 7.67
N VAL A 696 27.27 -36.47 6.46
CA VAL A 696 26.54 -37.67 5.99
C VAL A 696 26.96 -38.99 6.65
N GLN A 697 27.86 -39.01 7.63
CA GLN A 697 28.51 -40.27 8.03
C GLN A 697 27.67 -41.26 8.85
N ASP A 698 26.43 -40.95 9.28
CA ASP A 698 25.58 -41.89 10.03
C ASP A 698 24.12 -41.92 9.51
N TYR A 699 23.86 -42.50 8.33
CA TYR A 699 22.50 -42.79 7.87
C TYR A 699 22.33 -44.26 7.47
N PRO A 700 21.47 -45.03 8.19
CA PRO A 700 20.93 -46.28 7.66
C PRO A 700 19.88 -45.97 6.59
N GLU A 701 19.92 -46.70 5.47
CA GLU A 701 18.94 -46.63 4.40
C GLU A 701 17.52 -46.95 4.93
N GLY A 702 16.53 -46.10 4.64
CA GLY A 702 15.11 -46.41 4.83
C GLY A 702 14.33 -45.60 5.89
N ALA A 703 14.91 -44.58 6.52
CA ALA A 703 14.15 -43.70 7.43
C ALA A 703 13.59 -42.45 6.72
N ASN A 704 12.34 -42.09 7.03
CA ASN A 704 11.63 -40.92 6.46
C ASN A 704 12.51 -39.64 6.50
N ASP A 705 12.68 -39.00 5.35
CA ASP A 705 13.73 -38.05 4.95
C ASP A 705 13.85 -36.73 5.79
N ARG A 706 12.97 -36.52 6.79
CA ARG A 706 12.97 -35.36 7.71
C ARG A 706 13.51 -35.67 9.11
N LEU A 707 13.51 -36.95 9.53
CA LEU A 707 13.61 -37.34 10.94
C LEU A 707 15.04 -37.39 11.50
N SER A 708 16.09 -37.35 10.68
CA SER A 708 17.46 -37.57 11.17
C SER A 708 18.21 -36.29 11.55
N TYR A 709 18.16 -35.22 10.75
CA TYR A 709 18.90 -33.97 11.02
C TYR A 709 18.28 -33.14 12.16
N CYS A 710 16.95 -33.01 12.15
CA CYS A 710 16.22 -32.29 13.19
C CYS A 710 16.03 -33.11 14.48
N SER A 711 16.45 -34.38 14.51
CA SER A 711 16.30 -35.26 15.70
C SER A 711 16.97 -34.70 16.95
N LYS A 712 18.08 -33.97 16.77
CA LYS A 712 18.86 -33.35 17.85
C LYS A 712 18.36 -31.94 18.19
N VAL A 713 17.44 -31.38 17.41
CA VAL A 713 16.89 -30.05 17.62
C VAL A 713 15.74 -30.10 18.62
N ARG A 714 15.77 -29.20 19.61
CA ARG A 714 14.68 -29.02 20.56
C ARG A 714 13.91 -27.76 20.24
N CYS A 715 12.70 -27.92 19.72
CA CYS A 715 11.81 -26.82 19.38
C CYS A 715 11.10 -26.27 20.62
N GLY A 716 10.98 -24.94 20.69
CA GLY A 716 10.09 -24.29 21.66
C GLY A 716 8.61 -24.54 21.34
N PRO A 717 7.71 -24.44 22.33
CA PRO A 717 6.28 -24.50 22.06
C PRO A 717 5.84 -23.29 21.23
N LEU A 718 4.82 -23.47 20.39
CA LEU A 718 4.17 -22.35 19.69
C LEU A 718 3.60 -21.34 20.71
N PRO A 719 3.56 -20.05 20.37
CA PRO A 719 3.17 -18.99 21.30
C PRO A 719 1.70 -19.05 21.73
N SER A 720 0.84 -19.78 21.00
CA SER A 720 -0.58 -19.95 21.32
C SER A 720 -1.14 -21.24 20.74
N LYS A 721 -2.18 -21.78 21.38
CA LYS A 721 -2.96 -22.92 20.86
C LYS A 721 -3.77 -22.58 19.60
N ALA A 722 -3.99 -21.29 19.34
CA ALA A 722 -4.68 -20.82 18.14
C ALA A 722 -3.80 -20.88 16.88
N CYS A 723 -2.49 -21.10 17.04
CA CYS A 723 -1.56 -21.25 15.93
C CYS A 723 -1.75 -22.59 15.24
N THR A 724 -1.96 -22.57 13.93
CA THR A 724 -1.73 -23.75 13.09
C THR A 724 -0.22 -23.91 12.90
N PRO A 725 0.39 -25.05 13.24
CA PRO A 725 1.82 -25.26 13.01
C PRO A 725 2.12 -25.26 11.51
N THR A 726 2.91 -24.28 11.06
CA THR A 726 3.38 -24.22 9.66
C THR A 726 4.81 -24.76 9.61
N MET A 727 5.01 -25.88 8.92
CA MET A 727 6.34 -26.47 8.72
C MET A 727 6.95 -25.96 7.43
N LEU A 728 8.10 -25.31 7.51
CA LEU A 728 8.85 -24.85 6.34
C LEU A 728 9.87 -25.91 5.90
N ARG A 729 10.19 -25.96 4.60
CA ARG A 729 11.24 -26.86 4.11
C ARG A 729 12.61 -26.40 4.59
N GLY A 730 13.41 -27.34 5.08
CA GLY A 730 14.77 -27.06 5.58
C GLY A 730 14.81 -26.38 6.95
N VAL A 731 13.66 -26.24 7.62
CA VAL A 731 13.52 -25.67 8.96
C VAL A 731 13.07 -26.79 9.91
N CYS A 732 13.62 -26.83 11.12
CA CYS A 732 13.32 -27.90 12.07
C CYS A 732 12.07 -27.65 12.89
N CYS A 733 11.78 -26.40 13.23
CA CYS A 733 10.71 -26.04 14.14
C CYS A 733 9.52 -25.39 13.44
N PRO A 734 8.28 -25.68 13.89
CA PRO A 734 7.08 -25.08 13.32
C PRO A 734 7.01 -23.60 13.70
N VAL A 735 6.49 -22.79 12.77
CA VAL A 735 6.26 -21.35 12.97
C VAL A 735 4.76 -21.07 13.09
N CYS A 736 4.39 -20.15 13.98
CA CYS A 736 3.04 -19.61 14.05
C CYS A 736 2.89 -18.46 13.04
N GLY A 737 2.44 -18.76 11.84
CA GLY A 737 2.24 -17.75 10.81
C GLY A 737 1.92 -18.34 9.45
N SER A 738 1.68 -17.46 8.49
CA SER A 738 1.45 -17.81 7.08
C SER A 738 2.70 -17.53 6.27
N ALA A 739 3.13 -18.52 5.50
CA ALA A 739 4.29 -18.40 4.63
C ALA A 739 3.88 -18.34 3.15
N LEU A 740 4.57 -17.48 2.41
CA LEU A 740 4.46 -17.32 0.96
C LEU A 740 5.81 -17.57 0.34
N ARG A 741 5.84 -18.24 -0.82
CA ARG A 741 7.02 -18.34 -1.67
C ARG A 741 6.86 -17.40 -2.85
N LEU A 742 7.80 -16.47 -2.98
CA LEU A 742 7.83 -15.45 -4.02
C LEU A 742 8.91 -15.79 -5.05
N GLY A 743 8.51 -15.92 -6.30
CA GLY A 743 9.40 -15.97 -7.45
C GLY A 743 9.68 -14.57 -7.97
N TYR A 744 10.93 -14.29 -8.33
CA TYR A 744 11.34 -13.02 -8.91
C TYR A 744 12.17 -13.22 -10.19
N ASN A 745 12.15 -12.22 -11.07
CA ASN A 745 12.96 -12.21 -12.28
C ASN A 745 14.32 -11.56 -12.00
N GLU A 746 15.38 -12.39 -11.96
CA GLU A 746 16.76 -11.94 -11.72
C GLU A 746 17.22 -10.88 -12.75
N LYS A 747 16.76 -10.94 -14.01
CA LYS A 747 17.10 -9.94 -15.03
C LYS A 747 16.50 -8.57 -14.70
N LEU A 748 15.25 -8.55 -14.22
CA LEU A 748 14.61 -7.31 -13.76
C LEU A 748 15.27 -6.77 -12.49
N ALA A 749 15.72 -7.66 -11.60
CA ALA A 749 16.46 -7.27 -10.41
C ALA A 749 17.81 -6.61 -10.76
N GLN A 750 18.55 -7.19 -11.72
CA GLN A 750 19.78 -6.56 -12.25
C GLN A 750 19.48 -5.20 -12.86
N TYR A 751 18.47 -5.13 -13.74
CA TYR A 751 18.05 -3.87 -14.35
C TYR A 751 17.66 -2.80 -13.31
N ALA A 752 16.97 -3.19 -12.24
CA ALA A 752 16.63 -2.28 -11.15
C ALA A 752 17.86 -1.70 -10.45
N VAL A 753 18.90 -2.51 -10.22
CA VAL A 753 20.18 -2.05 -9.66
C VAL A 753 20.88 -1.08 -10.62
N ASP A 754 20.97 -1.47 -11.89
CA ASP A 754 21.65 -0.67 -12.93
C ASP A 754 20.95 0.68 -13.13
N ALA A 755 19.61 0.69 -13.16
CA ALA A 755 18.79 1.88 -13.37
C ALA A 755 18.83 2.84 -12.18
N ALA A 756 18.97 2.33 -10.95
CA ALA A 756 19.12 3.15 -9.75
C ALA A 756 20.49 3.87 -9.69
N LYS A 757 21.48 3.43 -10.51
CA LYS A 757 22.86 3.93 -10.51
C LYS A 757 23.48 3.94 -9.11
N THR A 758 23.17 2.92 -8.30
CA THR A 758 23.66 2.79 -6.93
C THR A 758 24.78 1.75 -6.85
N ASP A 759 25.85 2.06 -6.13
CA ASP A 759 26.88 1.07 -5.74
C ASP A 759 26.38 0.06 -4.68
N GLN A 760 25.11 0.15 -4.27
CA GLN A 760 24.50 -0.75 -3.30
C GLN A 760 23.77 -1.91 -4.01
N PRO A 761 24.00 -3.16 -3.57
CA PRO A 761 23.30 -4.31 -4.11
C PRO A 761 21.83 -4.31 -3.66
N MET A 762 20.96 -4.91 -4.47
CA MET A 762 19.61 -5.26 -4.03
C MET A 762 19.67 -6.39 -2.98
N ALA A 763 19.67 -6.00 -1.70
CA ALA A 763 19.75 -6.92 -0.57
C ALA A 763 18.37 -7.46 -0.15
N LEU A 764 18.33 -8.72 0.28
CA LEU A 764 17.09 -9.37 0.71
C LEU A 764 16.40 -8.61 1.85
N ARG A 765 17.16 -8.14 2.84
CA ARG A 765 16.63 -7.37 3.98
C ARG A 765 15.86 -6.13 3.52
N GLU A 766 16.37 -5.41 2.51
CA GLU A 766 15.72 -4.20 1.99
C GLU A 766 14.40 -4.53 1.32
N ILE A 767 14.33 -5.63 0.57
CA ILE A 767 13.09 -6.13 -0.04
C ILE A 767 12.09 -6.54 1.04
N LEU A 768 12.54 -7.23 2.10
CA LEU A 768 11.68 -7.62 3.22
C LEU A 768 11.11 -6.39 3.94
N GLU A 769 11.91 -5.34 4.17
CA GLU A 769 11.40 -4.08 4.74
C GLU A 769 10.36 -3.41 3.82
N ARG A 770 10.57 -3.44 2.49
CA ARG A 770 9.60 -2.88 1.52
C ARG A 770 8.29 -3.69 1.44
N LEU A 771 8.37 -5.01 1.57
CA LEU A 771 7.18 -5.86 1.69
C LEU A 771 6.48 -5.66 3.05
N ARG A 772 7.24 -5.48 4.11
CA ARG A 772 6.75 -5.18 5.47
C ARG A 772 6.00 -3.85 5.54
N GLU A 773 6.38 -2.87 4.73
CA GLU A 773 5.62 -1.61 4.55
C GLU A 773 4.21 -1.85 4.00
N GLN A 774 3.91 -3.00 3.40
CA GLN A 774 2.57 -3.34 2.91
C GLN A 774 1.69 -4.06 3.95
N VAL A 775 2.25 -4.46 5.10
CA VAL A 775 1.51 -5.07 6.22
C VAL A 775 1.02 -3.95 7.14
N TYR A 776 -0.29 -3.81 7.31
CA TYR A 776 -0.94 -2.67 8.00
C TYR A 776 -1.58 -3.02 9.35
N THR A 777 -1.55 -4.30 9.72
CA THR A 777 -1.92 -4.78 11.05
C THR A 777 -0.76 -4.61 12.03
N SER A 778 -1.00 -3.93 13.15
CA SER A 778 0.07 -3.60 14.11
C SER A 778 0.62 -4.81 14.89
N GLU A 779 -0.22 -5.83 15.03
CA GLU A 779 0.06 -7.09 15.72
C GLU A 779 0.80 -8.08 14.83
N CYS A 780 1.06 -7.74 13.56
CA CYS A 780 1.74 -8.59 12.58
C CYS A 780 3.07 -7.97 12.12
N ASP A 781 4.07 -8.82 11.91
CA ASP A 781 5.32 -8.45 11.28
C ASP A 781 5.77 -9.51 10.27
N LEU A 782 6.70 -9.11 9.39
CA LEU A 782 7.11 -9.86 8.21
C LEU A 782 8.59 -10.20 8.31
N PHE A 783 8.89 -11.48 8.11
CA PHE A 783 10.23 -12.06 8.11
C PHE A 783 10.44 -12.88 6.83
N GLY A 784 11.67 -13.22 6.49
CA GLY A 784 11.90 -14.05 5.31
C GLY A 784 13.35 -14.45 5.08
N TYR A 785 13.53 -15.33 4.09
CA TYR A 785 14.82 -15.89 3.70
C TYR A 785 14.79 -16.38 2.23
N LEU A 786 15.94 -16.78 1.68
CA LEU A 786 16.00 -17.43 0.36
C LEU A 786 16.01 -18.94 0.49
N ASP A 787 15.10 -19.65 -0.19
CA ASP A 787 15.12 -21.11 -0.27
C ASP A 787 16.27 -21.64 -1.18
N LEU A 788 16.43 -22.96 -1.25
CA LEU A 788 17.48 -23.60 -2.06
C LEU A 788 17.33 -23.38 -3.59
N ARG A 789 16.16 -22.91 -4.05
CA ARG A 789 15.88 -22.59 -5.47
C ARG A 789 15.99 -21.08 -5.73
N SER A 790 16.51 -20.32 -4.78
CA SER A 790 16.60 -18.86 -4.83
C SER A 790 15.22 -18.17 -4.91
N ASN A 791 14.15 -18.79 -4.42
CA ASN A 791 12.90 -18.08 -4.18
C ASN A 791 12.94 -17.40 -2.81
N ILE A 792 12.24 -16.27 -2.68
CA ILE A 792 12.10 -15.60 -1.39
C ILE A 792 10.94 -16.24 -0.64
N ILE A 793 11.20 -16.81 0.53
CA ILE A 793 10.16 -17.23 1.46
C ILE A 793 9.89 -16.07 2.41
N VAL A 794 8.64 -15.63 2.47
CA VAL A 794 8.17 -14.61 3.39
C VAL A 794 7.21 -15.27 4.38
N VAL A 795 7.34 -14.92 5.66
CA VAL A 795 6.49 -15.42 6.74
C VAL A 795 5.92 -14.24 7.50
N VAL A 796 4.59 -14.13 7.50
CA VAL A 796 3.86 -13.13 8.27
C VAL A 796 3.42 -13.77 9.59
N VAL A 797 3.93 -13.25 10.70
CA VAL A 797 3.73 -13.81 12.04
C VAL A 797 3.12 -12.77 12.98
N PRO A 798 2.34 -13.19 13.99
CA PRO A 798 1.96 -12.31 15.07
C PRO A 798 3.17 -11.99 15.96
N VAL A 799 3.29 -10.75 16.41
CA VAL A 799 4.39 -10.30 17.29
C VAL A 799 4.00 -10.17 18.75
N THR A 800 2.74 -10.46 19.10
CA THR A 800 2.28 -10.50 20.49
C THR A 800 2.79 -11.78 21.17
N LYS A 801 3.12 -11.69 22.47
CA LYS A 801 3.69 -12.82 23.23
C LYS A 801 2.76 -14.04 23.29
N TYR A 802 1.45 -13.81 23.37
CA TYR A 802 0.41 -14.84 23.40
C TYR A 802 -0.71 -14.44 22.44
N PRO A 803 -0.58 -14.73 21.14
CA PRO A 803 -1.51 -14.24 20.14
C PRO A 803 -2.88 -14.91 20.26
N THR A 804 -3.93 -14.11 20.15
CA THR A 804 -5.31 -14.60 20.10
C THR A 804 -5.61 -15.22 18.75
N ARG A 805 -6.71 -15.99 18.65
CA ARG A 805 -7.15 -16.55 17.37
C ARG A 805 -7.41 -15.46 16.32
N LEU A 806 -7.95 -14.32 16.74
CA LEU A 806 -8.22 -13.20 15.83
C LEU A 806 -6.94 -12.56 15.31
N GLN A 807 -5.92 -12.38 16.16
CA GLN A 807 -4.60 -11.88 15.74
C GLN A 807 -3.90 -12.83 14.76
N VAL A 808 -3.95 -14.14 15.03
CA VAL A 808 -3.42 -15.15 14.09
C VAL A 808 -4.13 -15.05 12.75
N MET A 809 -5.47 -15.01 12.74
CA MET A 809 -6.26 -14.87 11.50
C MET A 809 -5.96 -13.55 10.75
N ALA A 810 -5.76 -12.44 11.46
CA ALA A 810 -5.39 -11.17 10.85
C ALA A 810 -4.03 -11.25 10.13
N CYS A 811 -3.01 -11.87 10.76
CA CYS A 811 -1.70 -12.05 10.11
C CYS A 811 -1.76 -13.01 8.91
N GLN A 812 -2.62 -14.03 8.96
CA GLN A 812 -2.89 -14.89 7.80
C GLN A 812 -3.51 -14.08 6.64
N LYS A 813 -4.39 -13.13 6.96
CA LYS A 813 -5.05 -12.26 5.97
C LYS A 813 -4.12 -11.20 5.39
N GLU A 814 -3.16 -10.69 6.17
CA GLU A 814 -2.07 -9.86 5.65
C GLU A 814 -1.18 -10.62 4.66
N ALA A 815 -0.88 -11.90 4.93
CA ALA A 815 -0.18 -12.75 3.97
C ALA A 815 -1.03 -12.95 2.69
N GLN A 816 -2.32 -13.22 2.82
CA GLN A 816 -3.21 -13.33 1.65
C GLN A 816 -3.25 -12.05 0.83
N LYS A 817 -3.30 -10.88 1.48
CA LYS A 817 -3.23 -9.58 0.79
C LYS A 817 -1.94 -9.45 -0.03
N LEU A 818 -0.79 -9.82 0.54
CA LEU A 818 0.49 -9.80 -0.17
C LEU A 818 0.50 -10.75 -1.38
N ASP A 819 -0.05 -11.96 -1.23
CA ASP A 819 -0.19 -12.92 -2.34
C ASP A 819 -1.03 -12.32 -3.48
N THR A 820 -2.20 -11.75 -3.17
CA THR A 820 -3.06 -11.09 -4.16
C THR A 820 -2.35 -9.93 -4.86
N LEU A 821 -1.68 -9.04 -4.11
CA LEU A 821 -0.98 -7.88 -4.68
C LEU A 821 0.11 -8.30 -5.67
N ILE A 822 0.86 -9.37 -5.38
CA ILE A 822 1.94 -9.84 -6.25
C ILE A 822 1.38 -10.62 -7.44
N ARG A 823 0.41 -11.52 -7.24
CA ARG A 823 -0.26 -12.25 -8.34
C ARG A 823 -0.91 -11.30 -9.33
N ALA A 824 -1.63 -10.30 -8.82
CA ALA A 824 -2.27 -9.26 -9.63
C ALA A 824 -1.26 -8.25 -10.21
N ARG A 825 0.03 -8.36 -9.89
CA ARG A 825 1.08 -7.40 -10.26
C ARG A 825 0.63 -5.95 -9.99
N SER A 826 0.05 -5.70 -8.82
CA SER A 826 -0.61 -4.42 -8.53
C SER A 826 0.33 -3.23 -8.82
N PRO A 827 -0.16 -2.14 -9.43
CA PRO A 827 0.65 -0.94 -9.66
C PRO A 827 1.26 -0.35 -8.38
N ARG A 828 0.64 -0.64 -7.23
CA ARG A 828 1.19 -0.31 -5.90
C ARG A 828 2.55 -0.95 -5.63
N LEU A 829 2.78 -2.17 -6.13
CA LEU A 829 4.08 -2.85 -6.05
C LEU A 829 4.95 -2.52 -7.26
N LEU A 830 4.38 -2.54 -8.48
CA LEU A 830 5.15 -2.28 -9.71
C LEU A 830 5.75 -0.88 -9.79
N SER A 831 5.09 0.12 -9.18
CA SER A 831 5.66 1.48 -9.11
C SER A 831 6.93 1.53 -8.29
N LEU A 832 7.14 0.60 -7.34
CA LEU A 832 8.35 0.51 -6.52
C LEU A 832 9.37 -0.37 -7.25
N LEU A 833 10.49 0.23 -7.68
CA LEU A 833 11.49 -0.47 -8.50
C LEU A 833 12.06 -1.74 -7.82
N SER A 834 12.14 -1.76 -6.48
CA SER A 834 12.61 -2.92 -5.72
C SER A 834 11.59 -4.06 -5.63
N LEU A 835 10.29 -3.78 -5.81
CA LEU A 835 9.21 -4.77 -5.74
C LEU A 835 8.66 -5.15 -7.11
N SER A 836 8.99 -4.38 -8.16
CA SER A 836 8.57 -4.65 -9.55
C SER A 836 9.19 -5.93 -10.14
N VAL A 837 10.14 -6.54 -9.43
CA VAL A 837 10.87 -7.76 -9.85
C VAL A 837 10.07 -9.04 -9.62
N PHE A 838 9.03 -9.00 -8.79
CA PHE A 838 8.23 -10.17 -8.45
C PHE A 838 7.30 -10.57 -9.59
N THR A 839 7.25 -11.86 -9.88
CA THR A 839 6.50 -12.42 -11.03
C THR A 839 5.42 -13.40 -10.61
N THR A 840 5.64 -14.17 -9.55
CA THR A 840 4.71 -15.23 -9.12
C THR A 840 4.80 -15.48 -7.62
N THR A 841 3.74 -16.01 -7.02
CA THR A 841 3.67 -16.34 -5.59
C THR A 841 2.80 -17.56 -5.33
N ALA A 842 3.12 -18.30 -4.28
CA ALA A 842 2.26 -19.37 -3.78
C ALA A 842 2.29 -19.43 -2.25
N GLU A 843 1.13 -19.73 -1.65
CA GLU A 843 1.06 -20.09 -0.24
C GLU A 843 1.86 -21.38 0.02
N VAL A 844 2.65 -21.38 1.09
CA VAL A 844 3.39 -22.56 1.53
C VAL A 844 2.47 -23.37 2.44
N HIS A 845 1.73 -24.30 1.84
CA HIS A 845 1.00 -25.34 2.56
C HIS A 845 1.90 -26.56 2.69
N GLU A 846 2.56 -26.75 3.83
CA GLU A 846 3.15 -28.05 4.14
C GLU A 846 2.66 -28.56 5.49
N GLU A 847 1.99 -29.71 5.35
CA GLU A 847 1.27 -30.58 6.27
C GLU A 847 1.48 -30.37 7.77
N THR A 848 0.34 -30.16 8.44
CA THR A 848 0.13 -30.54 9.84
C THR A 848 0.60 -31.97 10.06
N MET A 849 1.68 -32.18 10.81
CA MET A 849 1.83 -33.46 11.49
C MET A 849 0.60 -33.61 12.38
N SER A 850 -0.24 -34.59 12.06
CA SER A 850 -1.20 -35.13 13.02
C SER A 850 -0.42 -35.42 14.30
N SER A 851 -0.76 -34.71 15.37
CA SER A 851 -0.36 -35.02 16.73
C SER A 851 -1.09 -36.27 17.22
N ASP A 852 -1.00 -37.38 16.49
CA ASP A 852 -1.35 -38.72 16.96
C ASP A 852 -0.08 -39.57 17.13
N THR A 853 0.93 -38.98 17.77
CA THR A 853 1.96 -39.74 18.49
C THR A 853 2.33 -39.00 19.78
N ALA A 854 1.32 -38.58 20.55
CA ALA A 854 1.51 -38.60 21.99
C ALA A 854 1.78 -40.07 22.33
N ALA A 855 3.01 -40.37 22.74
CA ALA A 855 3.39 -41.64 23.30
C ALA A 855 2.34 -42.05 24.36
N LYS A 856 1.42 -42.95 23.99
CA LYS A 856 0.89 -43.90 24.95
C LYS A 856 2.06 -44.79 25.32
N SER A 857 2.81 -44.39 26.33
CA SER A 857 3.56 -45.34 27.13
C SER A 857 2.54 -46.39 27.62
N PRO A 858 2.74 -47.69 27.34
CA PRO A 858 1.98 -48.72 28.04
C PRO A 858 2.61 -48.83 29.41
N GLY A 859 2.20 -47.97 30.34
CA GLY A 859 2.83 -47.96 31.66
C GLY A 859 2.48 -46.73 32.45
N LEU A 860 1.22 -46.62 32.89
CA LEU A 860 0.86 -46.20 34.24
C LEU A 860 -0.66 -46.35 34.52
N GLU A 861 -1.31 -47.42 34.04
CA GLU A 861 -2.69 -47.77 34.46
C GLU A 861 -2.82 -49.21 34.98
N VAL A 862 -1.74 -49.77 35.51
CA VAL A 862 -1.77 -51.07 36.20
C VAL A 862 -1.61 -50.94 37.73
N SER A 863 -1.22 -49.76 38.26
CA SER A 863 -1.13 -49.55 39.72
C SER A 863 -2.43 -49.11 40.42
N CYS A 864 -3.43 -48.57 39.71
CA CYS A 864 -4.74 -48.29 40.32
C CYS A 864 -5.71 -49.47 40.28
N LEU A 865 -5.55 -50.41 39.34
CA LEU A 865 -6.37 -51.62 39.28
C LEU A 865 -5.87 -52.75 40.20
N LEU A 866 -4.57 -52.79 40.53
CA LEU A 866 -4.05 -53.73 41.54
C LEU A 866 -4.33 -53.30 42.99
N ALA A 867 -4.52 -52.00 43.27
CA ALA A 867 -4.92 -51.50 44.58
C ALA A 867 -6.43 -51.71 44.88
N LEU A 868 -7.27 -51.77 43.84
CA LEU A 868 -8.70 -52.11 43.96
C LEU A 868 -8.95 -53.63 44.01
N PHE A 869 -8.04 -54.46 43.47
CA PHE A 869 -8.11 -55.92 43.63
C PHE A 869 -7.57 -56.42 44.99
N TRP A 870 -6.61 -55.73 45.61
CA TRP A 870 -6.11 -56.08 46.95
C TRP A 870 -7.01 -55.62 48.11
N SER A 871 -7.96 -54.70 47.86
CA SER A 871 -8.96 -54.27 48.86
C SER A 871 -10.27 -55.06 48.82
N MET A 872 -10.51 -55.85 47.75
CA MET A 872 -11.66 -56.78 47.66
C MET A 872 -11.30 -58.24 48.03
N ALA A 873 -10.02 -58.59 48.13
CA ALA A 873 -9.57 -59.93 48.55
C ALA A 873 -9.46 -60.11 50.08
N ALA A 874 -9.72 -59.07 50.88
CA ALA A 874 -9.65 -59.13 52.34
C ALA A 874 -11.00 -59.38 53.06
N VAL A 875 -12.07 -59.70 52.32
CA VAL A 875 -13.42 -59.90 52.90
C VAL A 875 -13.94 -61.35 52.79
N TYR A 876 -13.25 -62.25 52.10
CA TYR A 876 -13.64 -63.67 52.05
C TYR A 876 -12.46 -64.59 52.32
N LEU A 877 -12.16 -64.80 53.60
CA LEU A 877 -11.68 -66.06 54.21
C LEU A 877 -11.50 -65.84 55.72
N THR A 878 -12.63 -65.74 56.41
CA THR A 878 -12.73 -66.19 57.80
C THR A 878 -13.59 -67.45 57.82
N VAL A 879 -13.19 -68.37 58.69
CA VAL A 879 -13.84 -69.62 59.13
C VAL A 879 -13.19 -70.91 58.61
N PRO A 880 -12.90 -71.88 59.52
CA PRO A 880 -11.87 -72.90 59.35
C PRO A 880 -12.44 -74.30 59.10
N LEU A 881 -11.64 -75.19 58.50
CA LEU A 881 -11.46 -76.61 58.85
C LEU A 881 -10.46 -77.25 57.89
#